data_AF-A0AAD6MAQ6-F1
#
_entry.id   AF-A0AAD6MAQ6-F1
#
_cell.length_a   1.000
_cell.length_b   1.000
_cell.length_c   1.000
_cell.angle_alpha   90.00
_cell.angle_beta   90.00
_cell.angle_gamma   90.00
#
_symmetry.space_group_name_H-M   'P 1'
#
loop_
_entity.id
_entity.type
_entity.pdbx_description
1 polymer ?
#
loop_
_entity_poly.entity_id
_entity_poly.type
_entity_poly.pdbx_seq_one_letter_code
_entity_poly.pdbx_strand_id
1 'polypeptide(L)'
;MGSVEEHSSLLEDGLIQQDESNVYTGDGSVDINGNPVLKQKTGNWKACPFILGTECCERLAYYGIATNLVTYLTKKLHEGNVSAARNVTTWSGTCYLTPLIGAVLADTCWGRYWTIATFSSIYFIGMCALTLSASIPALKPAECVGSLCPPATPAQYAVFFFGLYLIALGTGGIKPCVSSFGADQFDDTDPKERVKKGSFFNWFYFSINIGALVSSSFLVYIQDNAGWGLGFGIPALFMGIAILSFFSGTPLYRFQRPGGSPITRMCQVLVASFHKWNLEVPLDSSLLYETQDKHSAIEGSRKLEHSDELKCLDKAAVLSEAEMKSEDFHNPWRLCTVTQVEELKILIRMFPIWATGIVFSAVYAQMSTMFVEQGMLMDTTIGSFTIPPASLSSFDVVSVICWVPIYDRIVVPIARKFTGKERGFSDLQRMGIGLFISVLSMTAAALVEIKRLQLAKELGLAGEAVAVPLSIFWQIPQYMLVGASEVFTFIGQMEFFYEESPDAMRSLCSALSLLTTSLGNYLSSFILTMLASAFSTCWSMFSVRGNTRRRPPKVPGRDGPVAGCGKGKEISCFLVLKIIIPPSGSPKTASVWAHTVATTEPFGVAMLIIINNVGDSMLLITASADQSVKLWNVQTGAQLYTFSFNSPARSVDFSVGDKLAVITTDPFMGVTSAINVKSIADDPSQQSGESVLTITGPTGRINRAVWGSLNKTIISAGEDSVVRIWDSETGKLLKESDPEVGHKKPITSLTKSADGSHFLTGSLDKSAKLWDTRTLTLIKTYATERPVNAVTMSPLLDHVVLGGGQDASSVTTTDHRAGKFEAKFYDKVLQEEIGGVKGHFGPINALAFNPDGKSFSSGGEDGYVRLHHFDPDYFNIKI
;
A
#
# COMPACT_ATOMS: atom_id res chain seq x y z
N MET A 1 -81.08 -5.33 19.11
CA MET A 1 -80.42 -6.28 20.03
C MET A 1 -79.24 -6.94 19.31
N GLY A 2 -78.39 -6.16 18.63
CA GLY A 2 -77.42 -6.70 17.67
C GLY A 2 -76.13 -5.89 17.58
N SER A 3 -75.63 -5.36 18.70
CA SER A 3 -74.40 -4.56 18.72
C SER A 3 -73.43 -4.94 19.85
N VAL A 4 -73.68 -6.07 20.53
CA VAL A 4 -72.82 -6.56 21.62
C VAL A 4 -72.12 -7.87 21.23
N GLU A 5 -72.76 -8.73 20.42
CA GLU A 5 -72.14 -9.99 19.96
C GLU A 5 -71.08 -9.78 18.87
N GLU A 6 -71.26 -8.84 17.93
CA GLU A 6 -70.25 -8.53 16.89
C GLU A 6 -68.98 -7.88 17.46
N HIS A 7 -69.12 -7.08 18.53
CA HIS A 7 -67.96 -6.49 19.20
C HIS A 7 -67.23 -7.49 20.07
N SER A 8 -67.94 -8.48 20.64
CA SER A 8 -67.36 -9.61 21.37
C SER A 8 -66.57 -10.52 20.42
N SER A 9 -67.13 -10.89 19.26
CA SER A 9 -66.43 -11.76 18.30
C SER A 9 -65.21 -11.09 17.67
N LEU A 10 -65.25 -9.78 17.40
CA LEU A 10 -64.07 -9.03 16.91
C LEU A 10 -62.99 -8.82 17.98
N LEU A 11 -63.38 -8.72 19.25
CA LEU A 11 -62.43 -8.70 20.37
C LEU A 11 -61.84 -10.08 20.63
N GLU A 12 -62.62 -11.15 20.47
CA GLU A 12 -62.20 -12.54 20.68
C GLU A 12 -61.32 -13.04 19.51
N ASP A 13 -61.65 -12.71 18.26
CA ASP A 13 -60.78 -12.91 17.08
C ASP A 13 -59.53 -12.03 17.15
N GLY A 14 -59.63 -10.80 17.67
CA GLY A 14 -58.49 -9.92 17.93
C GLY A 14 -57.58 -10.42 19.05
N LEU A 15 -58.13 -11.07 20.08
CA LEU A 15 -57.39 -11.70 21.18
C LEU A 15 -56.77 -13.03 20.73
N ILE A 16 -57.44 -13.82 19.88
CA ILE A 16 -56.90 -15.06 19.30
C ILE A 16 -55.77 -14.73 18.30
N GLN A 17 -55.90 -13.69 17.48
CA GLN A 17 -54.79 -13.18 16.65
C GLN A 17 -53.63 -12.61 17.48
N GLN A 18 -53.92 -11.96 18.62
CA GLN A 18 -52.87 -11.49 19.54
C GLN A 18 -52.13 -12.66 20.22
N ASP A 19 -52.82 -13.74 20.59
CA ASP A 19 -52.19 -14.93 21.18
C ASP A 19 -51.38 -15.74 20.17
N GLU A 20 -51.83 -15.91 18.92
CA GLU A 20 -51.02 -16.54 17.86
C GLU A 20 -49.80 -15.70 17.46
N SER A 21 -49.94 -14.36 17.38
CA SER A 21 -48.83 -13.44 17.08
C SER A 21 -47.74 -13.42 18.17
N ASN A 22 -48.07 -13.84 19.39
CA ASN A 22 -47.13 -13.92 20.51
C ASN A 22 -46.28 -15.21 20.51
N VAL A 23 -46.74 -16.26 19.82
CA VAL A 23 -46.05 -17.56 19.80
C VAL A 23 -44.98 -17.61 18.70
N TYR A 24 -45.23 -16.96 17.57
CA TYR A 24 -44.31 -16.86 16.44
C TYR A 24 -43.50 -15.56 16.47
N THR A 25 -42.38 -15.57 15.75
CA THR A 25 -41.50 -14.41 15.56
C THR A 25 -42.17 -13.36 14.68
N GLY A 26 -42.09 -12.08 15.07
CA GLY A 26 -42.74 -10.97 14.38
C GLY A 26 -41.91 -10.33 13.28
N ASP A 27 -40.64 -10.72 13.16
CA ASP A 27 -39.62 -10.14 12.29
C ASP A 27 -39.45 -10.87 10.94
N GLY A 28 -40.33 -11.82 10.62
CA GLY A 28 -40.26 -12.61 9.38
C GLY A 28 -39.23 -13.74 9.39
N SER A 29 -38.65 -14.07 10.55
CA SER A 29 -37.74 -15.21 10.70
C SER A 29 -38.39 -16.53 10.30
N VAL A 30 -37.61 -17.38 9.63
CA VAL A 30 -38.00 -18.73 9.21
C VAL A 30 -37.04 -19.80 9.73
N ASP A 31 -37.49 -21.06 9.73
CA ASP A 31 -36.65 -22.22 9.99
C ASP A 31 -35.88 -22.61 8.72
N ILE A 32 -35.03 -23.63 8.79
CA ILE A 32 -34.26 -24.10 7.62
C ILE A 32 -35.16 -24.60 6.46
N ASN A 33 -36.41 -24.96 6.76
CA ASN A 33 -37.39 -25.44 5.77
C ASN A 33 -38.27 -24.28 5.24
N GLY A 34 -38.06 -23.05 5.69
CA GLY A 34 -38.80 -21.86 5.27
C GLY A 34 -40.11 -21.61 6.02
N ASN A 35 -40.39 -22.34 7.10
CA ASN A 35 -41.60 -22.20 7.91
C ASN A 35 -41.45 -21.14 9.01
N PRO A 36 -42.54 -20.48 9.47
CA PRO A 36 -42.52 -19.55 10.58
C PRO A 36 -42.03 -20.19 11.89
N VAL A 37 -41.19 -19.47 12.64
CA VAL A 37 -40.51 -20.06 13.81
C VAL A 37 -41.15 -19.69 15.15
N LEU A 38 -41.25 -20.68 16.03
CA LEU A 38 -41.69 -20.53 17.42
C LEU A 38 -40.61 -19.82 18.26
N LYS A 39 -40.99 -18.72 18.92
CA LYS A 39 -40.10 -17.90 19.78
C LYS A 39 -39.41 -18.72 20.88
N GLN A 40 -40.10 -19.67 21.49
CA GLN A 40 -39.57 -20.44 22.63
C GLN A 40 -38.58 -21.55 22.24
N LYS A 41 -38.68 -22.10 21.02
CA LYS A 41 -37.93 -23.30 20.61
C LYS A 41 -36.59 -22.99 19.95
N THR A 42 -36.48 -21.82 19.30
CA THR A 42 -35.35 -21.45 18.44
C THR A 42 -34.78 -20.07 18.81
N GLY A 43 -33.57 -19.79 18.35
CA GLY A 43 -32.86 -18.53 18.55
C GLY A 43 -32.48 -18.30 20.02
N ASN A 44 -32.38 -17.02 20.37
CA ASN A 44 -31.99 -16.55 21.70
C ASN A 44 -30.62 -17.13 22.13
N TRP A 45 -30.32 -17.07 23.44
CA TRP A 45 -29.09 -17.61 24.02
C TRP A 45 -28.87 -19.12 23.84
N LYS A 46 -29.81 -19.87 23.27
CA LYS A 46 -29.63 -21.29 22.93
C LYS A 46 -28.77 -21.47 21.67
N ALA A 47 -28.94 -20.57 20.70
CA ALA A 47 -28.20 -20.55 19.44
C ALA A 47 -26.84 -19.82 19.56
N CYS A 48 -26.76 -18.79 20.41
CA CYS A 48 -25.58 -17.94 20.52
C CYS A 48 -24.24 -18.66 20.81
N PRO A 49 -24.16 -19.69 21.68
CA PRO A 49 -22.87 -20.33 21.99
C PRO A 49 -22.16 -20.92 20.76
N PHE A 50 -22.92 -21.49 19.82
CA PHE A 50 -22.37 -22.05 18.57
C PHE A 50 -21.76 -20.94 17.70
N ILE A 51 -22.49 -19.83 17.53
CA ILE A 51 -22.07 -18.67 16.73
C ILE A 51 -20.86 -17.97 17.36
N LEU A 52 -20.90 -17.75 18.69
CA LEU A 52 -19.80 -17.15 19.45
C LEU A 52 -18.53 -18.00 19.42
N GLY A 53 -18.68 -19.32 19.48
CA GLY A 53 -17.56 -20.27 19.37
C GLY A 53 -16.92 -20.24 17.99
N THR A 54 -17.72 -20.15 16.93
CA THR A 54 -17.21 -20.00 15.55
C THR A 54 -16.42 -18.70 15.39
N GLU A 55 -16.94 -17.58 15.89
CA GLU A 55 -16.22 -16.29 15.86
C GLU A 55 -14.91 -16.37 16.65
N CYS A 56 -14.92 -16.96 17.85
CA CYS A 56 -13.71 -17.12 18.67
C CYS A 56 -12.60 -17.86 17.90
N CYS A 57 -12.96 -18.98 17.27
CA CYS A 57 -12.01 -19.80 16.53
C CYS A 57 -11.50 -19.11 15.25
N GLU A 58 -12.36 -18.35 14.56
CA GLU A 58 -11.94 -17.52 13.43
C GLU A 58 -10.94 -16.45 13.86
N ARG A 59 -11.21 -15.73 14.94
CA ARG A 59 -10.32 -14.68 15.43
C ARG A 59 -9.00 -15.22 15.93
N LEU A 60 -9.03 -16.35 16.62
CA LEU A 60 -7.83 -17.07 17.04
C LEU A 60 -6.96 -17.43 15.82
N ALA A 61 -7.57 -17.93 14.74
CA ALA A 61 -6.85 -18.27 13.51
C ALA A 61 -6.34 -17.05 12.75
N TYR A 62 -7.17 -16.03 12.56
CA TYR A 62 -6.81 -14.81 11.84
C TYR A 62 -5.63 -14.10 12.51
N TYR A 63 -5.73 -13.80 13.81
CA TYR A 63 -4.65 -13.15 14.56
C TYR A 63 -3.43 -14.06 14.69
N GLY A 64 -3.60 -15.38 14.63
CA GLY A 64 -2.51 -16.34 14.80
C GLY A 64 -1.58 -16.31 13.61
N ILE A 65 -2.15 -16.08 12.44
CA ILE A 65 -1.38 -15.83 11.22
C ILE A 65 -0.90 -14.37 11.23
N ALA A 66 -1.82 -13.41 11.36
CA ALA A 66 -1.53 -12.00 11.12
C ALA A 66 -0.38 -11.44 11.98
N THR A 67 -0.33 -11.81 13.26
CA THR A 67 0.63 -11.26 14.23
C THR A 67 2.07 -11.66 13.94
N ASN A 68 2.33 -12.88 13.45
CA ASN A 68 3.69 -13.40 13.25
C ASN A 68 4.01 -13.77 11.79
N LEU A 69 3.14 -13.42 10.83
CA LEU A 69 3.33 -13.73 9.40
C LEU A 69 4.61 -13.12 8.83
N VAL A 70 4.97 -11.89 9.23
CA VAL A 70 6.21 -11.23 8.78
C VAL A 70 7.45 -12.06 9.14
N THR A 71 7.46 -12.63 10.34
CA THR A 71 8.54 -13.50 10.81
C THR A 71 8.61 -14.80 10.01
N TYR A 72 7.47 -15.37 9.62
CA TYR A 72 7.46 -16.55 8.75
C TYR A 72 8.05 -16.24 7.36
N LEU A 73 7.60 -15.16 6.73
CA LEU A 73 8.06 -14.76 5.40
C LEU A 73 9.58 -14.49 5.39
N THR A 74 10.09 -13.83 6.44
CA THR A 74 11.52 -13.49 6.56
C THR A 74 12.38 -14.68 6.98
N LYS A 75 12.01 -15.41 8.05
CA LYS A 75 12.84 -16.48 8.60
C LYS A 75 12.69 -17.83 7.91
N LYS A 76 11.50 -18.14 7.34
CA LYS A 76 11.23 -19.45 6.72
C LYS A 76 11.17 -19.39 5.21
N LEU A 77 10.57 -18.36 4.61
CA LEU A 77 10.56 -18.21 3.15
C LEU A 77 11.76 -17.42 2.61
N HIS A 78 12.60 -16.89 3.50
CA HIS A 78 13.80 -16.11 3.18
C HIS A 78 13.51 -14.88 2.32
N GLU A 79 12.33 -14.26 2.48
CA GLU A 79 12.02 -12.98 1.87
C GLU A 79 12.76 -11.82 2.54
N GLY A 80 13.08 -10.78 1.77
CA GLY A 80 13.57 -9.53 2.34
C GLY A 80 12.50 -8.84 3.19
N ASN A 81 12.91 -8.19 4.29
CA ASN A 81 12.00 -7.56 5.26
C ASN A 81 10.95 -6.62 4.62
N VAL A 82 11.33 -5.88 3.58
CA VAL A 82 10.42 -4.96 2.86
C VAL A 82 9.37 -5.73 2.05
N SER A 83 9.78 -6.80 1.36
CA SER A 83 8.86 -7.68 0.62
C SER A 83 7.87 -8.35 1.58
N ALA A 84 8.39 -8.90 2.68
CA ALA A 84 7.58 -9.54 3.70
C ALA A 84 6.54 -8.59 4.29
N ALA A 85 6.95 -7.38 4.71
CA ALA A 85 6.04 -6.37 5.24
C ALA A 85 4.96 -5.99 4.23
N ARG A 86 5.33 -5.75 2.96
CA ARG A 86 4.39 -5.43 1.88
C ARG A 86 3.37 -6.56 1.67
N ASN A 87 3.83 -7.81 1.64
CA ASN A 87 2.98 -8.97 1.45
C ASN A 87 1.99 -9.14 2.62
N VAL A 88 2.43 -8.95 3.86
CA VAL A 88 1.55 -8.98 5.04
C VAL A 88 0.51 -7.86 5.01
N THR A 89 0.90 -6.62 4.71
CA THR A 89 -0.06 -5.51 4.63
C THR A 89 -1.06 -5.69 3.49
N THR A 90 -0.62 -6.25 2.35
CA THR A 90 -1.49 -6.53 1.19
C THR A 90 -2.51 -7.61 1.53
N TRP A 91 -2.05 -8.70 2.16
CA TRP A 91 -2.92 -9.77 2.62
C TRP A 91 -3.94 -9.27 3.66
N SER A 92 -3.48 -8.54 4.69
CA SER A 92 -4.37 -7.96 5.69
C SER A 92 -5.43 -7.04 5.06
N GLY A 93 -5.01 -6.15 4.14
CA GLY A 93 -5.94 -5.29 3.39
C GLY A 93 -6.97 -6.09 2.59
N THR A 94 -6.55 -7.20 1.99
CA THR A 94 -7.44 -8.11 1.24
C THR A 94 -8.46 -8.78 2.17
N CYS A 95 -8.05 -9.23 3.36
CA CYS A 95 -8.94 -9.81 4.38
C CYS A 95 -10.04 -8.86 4.87
N TYR A 96 -9.85 -7.54 4.74
CA TYR A 96 -10.86 -6.51 5.07
C TYR A 96 -11.58 -5.94 3.84
N LEU A 97 -11.18 -6.32 2.63
CA LEU A 97 -11.86 -5.97 1.38
C LEU A 97 -12.84 -7.08 0.93
N THR A 98 -12.44 -8.35 1.06
CA THR A 98 -13.26 -9.52 0.73
C THR A 98 -14.60 -9.62 1.49
N PRO A 99 -14.80 -9.01 2.69
CA PRO A 99 -16.10 -8.90 3.32
C PRO A 99 -17.20 -8.33 2.43
N LEU A 100 -16.87 -7.41 1.52
CA LEU A 100 -17.83 -6.85 0.58
C LEU A 100 -18.42 -7.95 -0.33
N ILE A 101 -17.57 -8.87 -0.81
CA ILE A 101 -17.99 -9.98 -1.68
C ILE A 101 -18.89 -10.94 -0.91
N GLY A 102 -18.48 -11.32 0.29
CA GLY A 102 -19.25 -12.22 1.15
C GLY A 102 -20.62 -11.65 1.51
N ALA A 103 -20.67 -10.36 1.87
CA ALA A 103 -21.90 -9.68 2.20
C ALA A 103 -22.86 -9.55 1.01
N VAL A 104 -22.35 -9.21 -0.18
CA VAL A 104 -23.16 -9.19 -1.40
C VAL A 104 -23.78 -10.58 -1.64
N LEU A 105 -22.99 -11.66 -1.59
CA LEU A 105 -23.51 -13.02 -1.80
C LEU A 105 -24.55 -13.44 -0.75
N ALA A 106 -24.34 -13.04 0.52
CA ALA A 106 -25.27 -13.31 1.61
C ALA A 106 -26.61 -12.61 1.42
N ASP A 107 -26.60 -11.32 1.05
CA ASP A 107 -27.81 -10.54 0.91
C ASP A 107 -28.52 -10.80 -0.44
N THR A 108 -27.79 -11.15 -1.52
CA THR A 108 -28.37 -11.36 -2.86
C THR A 108 -28.99 -12.74 -3.08
N CYS A 109 -28.27 -13.82 -2.72
CA CYS A 109 -28.54 -15.15 -3.26
C CYS A 109 -28.60 -16.25 -2.20
N TRP A 110 -27.57 -16.34 -1.35
CA TRP A 110 -27.32 -17.54 -0.53
C TRP A 110 -27.95 -17.45 0.86
N GLY A 111 -28.19 -16.25 1.37
CA GLY A 111 -28.51 -16.02 2.78
C GLY A 111 -27.28 -16.12 3.68
N ARG A 112 -27.36 -15.49 4.86
CA ARG A 112 -26.23 -15.35 5.79
C ARG A 112 -25.65 -16.70 6.24
N TYR A 113 -26.51 -17.67 6.54
CA TYR A 113 -26.10 -18.99 7.00
C TYR A 113 -25.24 -19.75 5.98
N TRP A 114 -25.70 -19.85 4.73
CA TRP A 114 -24.97 -20.58 3.69
C TRP A 114 -23.67 -19.86 3.31
N THR A 115 -23.67 -18.53 3.30
CA THR A 115 -22.42 -17.76 3.13
C THR A 115 -21.41 -18.08 4.23
N ILE A 116 -21.82 -18.08 5.51
CA ILE A 116 -20.91 -18.44 6.62
C ILE A 116 -20.38 -19.87 6.42
N ALA A 117 -21.25 -20.84 6.16
CA ALA A 117 -20.89 -22.25 6.01
C ALA A 117 -19.93 -22.52 4.84
N THR A 118 -20.18 -21.91 3.67
CA THR A 118 -19.32 -22.06 2.49
C THR A 118 -17.97 -21.39 2.71
N PHE A 119 -17.97 -20.15 3.20
CA PHE A 119 -16.74 -19.39 3.40
C PHE A 119 -15.90 -19.91 4.58
N SER A 120 -16.51 -20.47 5.63
CA SER A 120 -15.79 -21.19 6.69
C SER A 120 -15.11 -22.45 6.15
N SER A 121 -15.76 -23.15 5.22
CA SER A 121 -15.16 -24.32 4.55
C SER A 121 -13.97 -23.90 3.67
N ILE A 122 -14.09 -22.80 2.92
CA ILE A 122 -12.98 -22.21 2.14
C ILE A 122 -11.83 -21.79 3.08
N TYR A 123 -12.14 -21.14 4.19
CA TYR A 123 -11.17 -20.76 5.21
C TYR A 123 -10.41 -21.99 5.72
N PHE A 124 -11.12 -23.06 6.07
CA PHE A 124 -10.52 -24.30 6.56
C PHE A 124 -9.61 -24.97 5.51
N ILE A 125 -9.99 -24.96 4.23
CA ILE A 125 -9.13 -25.44 3.15
C ILE A 125 -7.86 -24.59 3.04
N GLY A 126 -7.99 -23.26 3.13
CA GLY A 126 -6.85 -22.34 3.15
C GLY A 126 -5.91 -22.60 4.33
N MET A 127 -6.45 -22.84 5.52
CA MET A 127 -5.69 -23.20 6.73
C MET A 127 -4.96 -24.54 6.59
N CYS A 128 -5.63 -25.54 6.02
CA CYS A 128 -5.01 -26.82 5.72
C CYS A 128 -3.86 -26.66 4.71
N ALA A 129 -4.06 -25.89 3.64
CA ALA A 129 -3.01 -25.60 2.65
C ALA A 129 -1.81 -24.89 3.28
N LEU A 130 -2.06 -23.88 4.14
CA LEU A 130 -1.01 -23.17 4.87
C LEU A 130 -0.23 -24.11 5.80
N THR A 131 -0.95 -24.95 6.55
CA THR A 131 -0.35 -25.93 7.46
C THR A 131 0.50 -26.96 6.70
N LEU A 132 0.01 -27.46 5.57
CA LEU A 132 0.72 -28.39 4.69
C LEU A 132 1.99 -27.74 4.12
N SER A 133 1.91 -26.46 3.70
CA SER A 133 3.07 -25.72 3.19
C SER A 133 4.19 -25.58 4.24
N ALA A 134 3.83 -25.44 5.52
CA ALA A 134 4.78 -25.33 6.63
C ALA A 134 5.27 -26.69 7.18
N SER A 135 4.54 -27.77 6.95
CA SER A 135 4.81 -29.09 7.55
C SER A 135 5.51 -30.07 6.59
N ILE A 136 5.21 -30.01 5.29
CA ILE A 136 5.74 -30.97 4.31
C ILE A 136 7.15 -30.55 3.85
N PRO A 137 8.18 -31.42 3.99
CA PRO A 137 9.54 -31.10 3.57
C PRO A 137 9.71 -30.69 2.10
N ALA A 138 8.90 -31.23 1.20
CA ALA A 138 8.91 -30.88 -0.23
C ALA A 138 8.33 -29.48 -0.51
N LEU A 139 7.46 -28.97 0.37
CA LEU A 139 6.78 -27.68 0.20
C LEU A 139 7.45 -26.54 1.00
N LYS A 140 8.43 -26.86 1.85
CA LYS A 140 9.26 -25.87 2.54
C LYS A 140 10.60 -25.68 1.82
N PRO A 141 11.16 -24.46 1.78
CA PRO A 141 12.54 -24.26 1.34
C PRO A 141 13.51 -25.02 2.25
N ALA A 142 14.67 -25.38 1.70
CA ALA A 142 15.73 -26.04 2.45
C ALA A 142 16.24 -25.14 3.59
N GLU A 143 16.59 -25.75 4.72
CA GLU A 143 17.14 -25.03 5.86
C GLU A 143 18.49 -24.37 5.50
N CYS A 144 18.74 -23.18 6.03
CA CYS A 144 19.98 -22.45 5.75
C CYS A 144 21.20 -23.27 6.21
N VAL A 145 22.20 -23.36 5.34
CA VAL A 145 23.49 -23.97 5.68
C VAL A 145 24.48 -22.82 5.94
N GLY A 146 24.69 -22.48 7.21
CA GLY A 146 25.50 -21.32 7.59
C GLY A 146 24.81 -20.00 7.20
N SER A 147 25.50 -19.14 6.44
CA SER A 147 24.97 -17.86 5.97
C SER A 147 24.24 -17.93 4.62
N LEU A 148 24.21 -19.09 3.96
CA LEU A 148 23.55 -19.29 2.67
C LEU A 148 22.16 -19.89 2.89
N CYS A 149 21.12 -19.10 2.64
CA CYS A 149 19.72 -19.53 2.66
C CYS A 149 19.21 -19.59 1.22
N PRO A 150 18.88 -20.78 0.67
CA PRO A 150 18.27 -20.86 -0.64
C PRO A 150 16.87 -20.23 -0.61
N PRO A 151 16.52 -19.37 -1.59
CA PRO A 151 15.18 -18.79 -1.65
C PRO A 151 14.14 -19.87 -1.96
N ALA A 152 12.89 -19.63 -1.53
CA ALA A 152 11.79 -20.53 -1.84
C ALA A 152 11.60 -20.68 -3.35
N THR A 153 11.36 -21.92 -3.80
CA THR A 153 11.05 -22.15 -5.22
C THR A 153 9.69 -21.51 -5.57
N PRO A 154 9.46 -21.14 -6.84
CA PRO A 154 8.19 -20.54 -7.26
C PRO A 154 6.96 -21.39 -6.91
N ALA A 155 7.10 -22.72 -6.95
CA ALA A 155 6.02 -23.64 -6.58
C ALA A 155 5.72 -23.61 -5.07
N GLN A 156 6.75 -23.62 -4.21
CA GLN A 156 6.58 -23.51 -2.76
C GLN A 156 5.94 -22.17 -2.36
N TYR A 157 6.40 -21.10 -3.00
CA TYR A 157 5.84 -19.77 -2.85
C TYR A 157 4.36 -19.72 -3.28
N ALA A 158 4.02 -20.30 -4.44
CA ALA A 158 2.65 -20.34 -4.94
C ALA A 158 1.71 -21.10 -4.02
N VAL A 159 2.11 -22.26 -3.48
CA VAL A 159 1.28 -23.05 -2.56
C VAL A 159 1.01 -22.29 -1.26
N PHE A 160 2.03 -21.63 -0.71
CA PHE A 160 1.89 -20.81 0.50
C PHE A 160 0.91 -19.64 0.28
N PHE A 161 1.12 -18.85 -0.77
CA PHE A 161 0.26 -17.71 -1.06
C PHE A 161 -1.16 -18.12 -1.49
N PHE A 162 -1.31 -19.26 -2.15
CA PHE A 162 -2.63 -19.83 -2.45
C PHE A 162 -3.41 -20.10 -1.15
N GLY A 163 -2.79 -20.76 -0.16
CA GLY A 163 -3.41 -20.96 1.15
C GLY A 163 -3.73 -19.63 1.85
N LEU A 164 -2.79 -18.69 1.82
CA LEU A 164 -2.93 -17.38 2.45
C LEU A 164 -4.09 -16.54 1.87
N TYR A 165 -4.25 -16.52 0.54
CA TYR A 165 -5.36 -15.81 -0.12
C TYR A 165 -6.69 -16.56 -0.07
N LEU A 166 -6.68 -17.89 0.03
CA LEU A 166 -7.91 -18.65 0.37
C LEU A 166 -8.44 -18.28 1.75
N ILE A 167 -7.55 -18.09 2.73
CA ILE A 167 -7.91 -17.60 4.06
C ILE A 167 -8.50 -16.18 3.95
N ALA A 168 -7.86 -15.29 3.17
CA ALA A 168 -8.38 -13.95 2.94
C ALA A 168 -9.77 -13.94 2.26
N LEU A 169 -10.02 -14.86 1.33
CA LEU A 169 -11.34 -15.05 0.75
C LEU A 169 -12.33 -15.54 1.81
N GLY A 170 -11.95 -16.58 2.57
CA GLY A 170 -12.74 -17.17 3.66
C GLY A 170 -13.17 -16.15 4.72
N THR A 171 -12.26 -15.27 5.17
CA THR A 171 -12.59 -14.20 6.13
C THR A 171 -13.71 -13.29 5.62
N GLY A 172 -13.84 -13.14 4.29
CA GLY A 172 -14.82 -12.27 3.66
C GLY A 172 -16.26 -12.72 3.87
N GLY A 173 -16.56 -14.01 3.81
CA GLY A 173 -17.94 -14.47 4.07
C GLY A 173 -18.29 -14.55 5.56
N ILE A 174 -17.30 -14.76 6.42
CA ILE A 174 -17.51 -14.98 7.85
C ILE A 174 -17.73 -13.63 8.57
N LYS A 175 -16.77 -12.71 8.48
CA LYS A 175 -16.73 -11.48 9.30
C LYS A 175 -18.01 -10.62 9.27
N PRO A 176 -18.60 -10.28 8.11
CA PRO A 176 -19.79 -9.42 8.09
C PRO A 176 -21.09 -10.20 8.38
N CYS A 177 -21.10 -11.50 8.11
CA CYS A 177 -22.32 -12.31 8.19
C CYS A 177 -22.52 -12.93 9.58
N VAL A 178 -21.46 -13.32 10.30
CA VAL A 178 -21.58 -13.97 11.63
C VAL A 178 -22.16 -13.02 12.67
N SER A 179 -21.73 -11.75 12.69
CA SER A 179 -22.29 -10.74 13.59
C SER A 179 -23.77 -10.51 13.31
N SER A 180 -24.11 -10.34 12.02
CA SER A 180 -25.49 -10.14 11.57
C SER A 180 -26.37 -11.35 11.88
N PHE A 181 -25.90 -12.55 11.58
CA PHE A 181 -26.60 -13.81 11.83
C PHE A 181 -26.80 -14.09 13.31
N GLY A 182 -25.83 -13.73 14.16
CA GLY A 182 -25.97 -13.82 15.61
C GLY A 182 -27.00 -12.83 16.17
N ALA A 183 -27.05 -11.63 15.61
CA ALA A 183 -28.04 -10.63 15.96
C ALA A 183 -29.46 -11.00 15.51
N ASP A 184 -29.60 -11.71 14.38
CA ASP A 184 -30.86 -12.25 13.87
C ASP A 184 -31.47 -13.36 14.74
N GLN A 185 -30.73 -13.85 15.75
CA GLN A 185 -31.27 -14.83 16.70
C GLN A 185 -32.22 -14.20 17.73
N PHE A 186 -32.36 -12.87 17.74
CA PHE A 186 -33.22 -12.12 18.65
C PHE A 186 -34.28 -11.35 17.85
N ASP A 187 -35.54 -11.49 18.24
CA ASP A 187 -36.67 -10.80 17.61
C ASP A 187 -36.71 -9.33 18.04
N ASP A 188 -36.59 -8.41 17.08
CA ASP A 188 -36.60 -6.96 17.33
C ASP A 188 -38.00 -6.43 17.73
N THR A 189 -39.07 -7.18 17.44
CA THR A 189 -40.45 -6.82 17.81
C THR A 189 -40.77 -7.15 19.27
N ASP A 190 -40.01 -8.06 19.90
CA ASP A 190 -40.17 -8.40 21.32
C ASP A 190 -39.23 -7.54 22.19
N PRO A 191 -39.77 -6.64 23.05
CA PRO A 191 -38.95 -5.80 23.93
C PRO A 191 -38.04 -6.61 24.87
N LYS A 192 -38.41 -7.85 25.23
CA LYS A 192 -37.59 -8.72 26.10
C LYS A 192 -36.40 -9.30 25.35
N GLU A 193 -36.54 -9.65 24.07
CA GLU A 193 -35.44 -10.15 23.25
C GLU A 193 -34.52 -9.02 22.78
N ARG A 194 -35.08 -7.84 22.47
CA ARG A 194 -34.31 -6.65 22.09
C ARG A 194 -33.26 -6.23 23.12
N VAL A 195 -33.58 -6.28 24.42
CA VAL A 195 -32.60 -5.98 25.48
C VAL A 195 -31.49 -7.05 25.55
N LYS A 196 -31.84 -8.33 25.32
CA LYS A 196 -30.87 -9.43 25.32
C LYS A 196 -29.91 -9.38 24.13
N LYS A 197 -30.36 -8.84 22.99
CA LYS A 197 -29.53 -8.61 21.79
C LYS A 197 -28.32 -7.70 22.08
N GLY A 198 -28.50 -6.63 22.85
CA GLY A 198 -27.37 -5.78 23.28
C GLY A 198 -26.32 -6.56 24.08
N SER A 199 -26.78 -7.42 25.00
CA SER A 199 -25.87 -8.30 25.75
C SER A 199 -25.14 -9.31 24.86
N PHE A 200 -25.74 -9.76 23.74
CA PHE A 200 -25.07 -10.64 22.78
C PHE A 200 -23.87 -9.94 22.14
N PHE A 201 -23.99 -8.69 21.70
CA PHE A 201 -22.86 -7.95 21.11
C PHE A 201 -21.70 -7.81 22.10
N ASN A 202 -21.97 -7.58 23.39
CA ASN A 202 -20.91 -7.52 24.39
C ASN A 202 -20.17 -8.85 24.57
N TRP A 203 -20.90 -9.97 24.60
CA TRP A 203 -20.29 -11.31 24.64
C TRP A 203 -19.59 -11.70 23.34
N PHE A 204 -20.11 -11.23 22.19
CA PHE A 204 -19.48 -11.38 20.88
C PHE A 204 -18.11 -10.70 20.86
N TYR A 205 -18.04 -9.44 21.30
CA TYR A 205 -16.77 -8.73 21.46
C TYR A 205 -15.84 -9.40 22.47
N PHE A 206 -16.36 -9.85 23.61
CA PHE A 206 -15.55 -10.59 24.58
C PHE A 206 -14.93 -11.87 23.98
N SER A 207 -15.71 -12.62 23.19
CA SER A 207 -15.27 -13.82 22.47
C SER A 207 -14.13 -13.52 21.47
N ILE A 208 -14.26 -12.43 20.70
CA ILE A 208 -13.22 -11.95 19.77
C ILE A 208 -11.90 -11.70 20.52
N ASN A 209 -11.99 -11.01 21.66
CA ASN A 209 -10.81 -10.62 22.45
C ASN A 209 -10.12 -11.83 23.09
N ILE A 210 -10.85 -12.84 23.57
CA ILE A 210 -10.25 -14.09 24.04
C ILE A 210 -9.47 -14.77 22.91
N GLY A 211 -10.08 -14.90 21.73
CA GLY A 211 -9.42 -15.48 20.56
C GLY A 211 -8.13 -14.73 20.20
N ALA A 212 -8.18 -13.40 20.17
CA ALA A 212 -7.03 -12.53 19.91
C ALA A 212 -5.94 -12.64 20.99
N LEU A 213 -6.30 -12.72 22.28
CA LEU A 213 -5.36 -12.83 23.40
C LEU A 213 -4.59 -14.16 23.36
N VAL A 214 -5.32 -15.28 23.22
CA VAL A 214 -4.71 -16.63 23.13
C VAL A 214 -3.80 -16.69 21.91
N SER A 215 -4.21 -16.05 20.82
CA SER A 215 -3.47 -16.04 19.58
C SER A 215 -2.17 -15.24 19.65
N SER A 216 -2.23 -13.99 20.10
CA SER A 216 -1.07 -13.10 20.23
C SER A 216 -0.05 -13.53 21.29
N SER A 217 -0.45 -14.37 22.25
CA SER A 217 0.43 -14.89 23.30
C SER A 217 0.86 -16.34 23.04
N PHE A 218 -0.06 -17.29 23.20
CA PHE A 218 0.23 -18.72 23.19
C PHE A 218 0.58 -19.25 21.79
N LEU A 219 -0.15 -18.84 20.74
CA LEU A 219 0.17 -19.32 19.39
C LEU A 219 1.47 -18.75 18.85
N VAL A 220 1.74 -17.46 19.08
CA VAL A 220 3.03 -16.84 18.71
C VAL A 220 4.18 -17.57 19.39
N TYR A 221 4.05 -17.89 20.69
CA TYR A 221 5.05 -18.67 21.42
C TYR A 221 5.28 -20.06 20.80
N ILE A 222 4.21 -20.76 20.39
CA ILE A 222 4.33 -22.07 19.72
C ILE A 222 5.02 -21.93 18.36
N GLN A 223 4.67 -20.92 17.56
CA GLN A 223 5.25 -20.69 16.24
C GLN A 223 6.75 -20.47 16.30
N ASP A 224 7.22 -19.67 17.27
CA ASP A 224 8.64 -19.34 17.41
C ASP A 224 9.47 -20.45 18.06
N ASN A 225 8.90 -21.19 19.03
CA ASN A 225 9.66 -22.18 19.82
C ASN A 225 9.42 -23.65 19.43
N ALA A 226 8.17 -24.03 19.13
CA ALA A 226 7.79 -25.41 18.83
C ALA A 226 7.66 -25.69 17.32
N GLY A 227 7.55 -24.64 16.50
CA GLY A 227 7.60 -24.69 15.05
C GLY A 227 6.29 -24.34 14.35
N TRP A 228 6.43 -23.87 13.11
CA TRP A 228 5.36 -23.29 12.31
C TRP A 228 4.27 -24.26 11.84
N GLY A 229 4.62 -25.54 11.64
CA GLY A 229 3.64 -26.57 11.30
C GLY A 229 2.57 -26.74 12.39
N LEU A 230 3.00 -26.82 13.66
CA LEU A 230 2.08 -26.84 14.80
C LEU A 230 1.39 -25.47 14.99
N GLY A 231 2.12 -24.38 14.78
CA GLY A 231 1.61 -23.02 14.88
C GLY A 231 0.43 -22.71 13.93
N PHE A 232 0.43 -23.25 12.71
CA PHE A 232 -0.71 -23.14 11.78
C PHE A 232 -1.73 -24.29 11.92
N GLY A 233 -1.27 -25.47 12.35
CA GLY A 233 -2.13 -26.65 12.53
C GLY A 233 -3.11 -26.54 13.69
N ILE A 234 -2.72 -25.93 14.82
CA ILE A 234 -3.63 -25.74 15.97
C ILE A 234 -4.85 -24.89 15.56
N PRO A 235 -4.70 -23.69 14.95
CA PRO A 235 -5.86 -22.94 14.49
C PRO A 235 -6.67 -23.65 13.40
N ALA A 236 -6.05 -24.44 12.53
CA ALA A 236 -6.77 -25.24 11.54
C ALA A 236 -7.70 -26.25 12.23
N LEU A 237 -7.23 -26.94 13.27
CA LEU A 237 -8.04 -27.87 14.07
C LEU A 237 -9.23 -27.15 14.73
N PHE A 238 -8.99 -26.02 15.39
CA PHE A 238 -10.06 -25.24 16.03
C PHE A 238 -11.10 -24.75 15.02
N MET A 239 -10.66 -24.33 13.82
CA MET A 239 -11.58 -23.97 12.73
C MET A 239 -12.43 -25.17 12.27
N GLY A 240 -11.84 -26.37 12.16
CA GLY A 240 -12.60 -27.59 11.85
C GLY A 240 -13.66 -27.91 12.91
N ILE A 241 -13.30 -27.80 14.19
CA ILE A 241 -14.24 -27.97 15.32
C ILE A 241 -15.34 -26.91 15.27
N ALA A 242 -15.00 -25.65 14.97
CA ALA A 242 -15.95 -24.55 14.84
C ALA A 242 -16.98 -24.79 13.73
N ILE A 243 -16.58 -25.34 12.59
CA ILE A 243 -17.49 -25.69 11.49
C ILE A 243 -18.47 -26.79 11.93
N LEU A 244 -17.96 -27.85 12.56
CA LEU A 244 -18.81 -28.93 13.08
C LEU A 244 -19.80 -28.42 14.14
N SER A 245 -19.32 -27.54 15.03
CA SER A 245 -20.16 -26.87 16.04
C SER A 245 -21.23 -26.00 15.39
N PHE A 246 -20.87 -25.19 14.40
CA PHE A 246 -21.81 -24.33 13.67
C PHE A 246 -22.95 -25.15 13.04
N PHE A 247 -22.63 -26.25 12.34
CA PHE A 247 -23.63 -27.13 11.75
C PHE A 247 -24.46 -27.88 12.79
N SER A 248 -23.91 -28.22 13.95
CA SER A 248 -24.68 -28.85 15.04
C SER A 248 -25.77 -27.93 15.61
N GLY A 249 -25.58 -26.60 15.53
CA GLY A 249 -26.54 -25.59 15.96
C GLY A 249 -27.68 -25.31 14.98
N THR A 250 -27.61 -25.83 13.74
CA THR A 250 -28.62 -25.61 12.67
C THR A 250 -30.09 -25.70 13.09
N PRO A 251 -30.55 -26.73 13.83
CA PRO A 251 -31.96 -26.84 14.20
C PRO A 251 -32.43 -25.77 15.21
N LEU A 252 -31.49 -25.05 15.84
CA LEU A 252 -31.76 -24.01 16.81
C LEU A 252 -31.72 -22.61 16.20
N TYR A 253 -31.21 -22.43 14.98
CA TYR A 253 -31.07 -21.12 14.37
C TYR A 253 -32.38 -20.57 13.79
N ARG A 254 -32.50 -19.25 13.83
CA ARG A 254 -33.49 -18.47 13.06
C ARG A 254 -32.83 -17.93 11.79
N PHE A 255 -33.55 -17.99 10.67
CA PHE A 255 -33.05 -17.63 9.35
C PHE A 255 -33.84 -16.46 8.79
N GLN A 256 -33.12 -15.47 8.24
CA GLN A 256 -33.71 -14.35 7.51
C GLN A 256 -33.65 -14.61 6.01
N ARG A 257 -34.73 -14.29 5.28
CA ARG A 257 -34.79 -14.48 3.83
C ARG A 257 -33.93 -13.42 3.12
N PRO A 258 -33.17 -13.77 2.07
CA PRO A 258 -32.39 -12.80 1.31
C PRO A 258 -33.33 -11.89 0.51
N GLY A 259 -33.12 -10.57 0.59
CA GLY A 259 -33.98 -9.57 -0.06
C GLY A 259 -33.69 -9.33 -1.54
N GLY A 260 -32.84 -10.15 -2.18
CA GLY A 260 -32.33 -9.91 -3.54
C GLY A 260 -31.20 -8.89 -3.56
N SER A 261 -30.70 -8.53 -4.75
CA SER A 261 -29.48 -7.73 -4.90
C SER A 261 -29.64 -6.27 -4.43
N PRO A 262 -29.00 -5.86 -3.30
CA PRO A 262 -29.11 -4.49 -2.81
C PRO A 262 -28.52 -3.48 -3.80
N ILE A 263 -27.39 -3.83 -4.42
CA ILE A 263 -26.69 -2.97 -5.40
C ILE A 263 -27.59 -2.73 -6.63
N THR A 264 -28.28 -3.77 -7.11
CA THR A 264 -29.18 -3.63 -8.26
C THR A 264 -30.32 -2.68 -7.94
N ARG A 265 -30.92 -2.76 -6.74
CA ARG A 265 -31.99 -1.85 -6.30
C ARG A 265 -31.50 -0.41 -6.18
N MET A 266 -30.30 -0.20 -5.65
CA MET A 266 -29.70 1.13 -5.58
C MET A 266 -29.45 1.73 -6.98
N CYS A 267 -28.94 0.93 -7.90
CA CYS A 267 -28.76 1.34 -9.29
C CYS A 267 -30.10 1.65 -9.98
N GLN A 268 -31.15 0.87 -9.70
CA GLN A 268 -32.51 1.11 -10.20
C GLN A 268 -33.04 2.48 -9.75
N VAL A 269 -32.93 2.79 -8.46
CA VAL A 269 -33.36 4.09 -7.92
C VAL A 269 -32.59 5.25 -8.56
N LEU A 270 -31.26 5.13 -8.70
CA LEU A 270 -30.45 6.15 -9.35
C LEU A 270 -30.87 6.36 -10.81
N VAL A 271 -30.98 5.28 -11.59
CA VAL A 271 -31.37 5.32 -13.01
C VAL A 271 -32.78 5.89 -13.18
N ALA A 272 -33.75 5.43 -12.38
CA ALA A 272 -35.12 5.92 -12.42
C ALA A 272 -35.20 7.42 -12.05
N SER A 273 -34.46 7.85 -11.01
CA SER A 273 -34.39 9.26 -10.60
C SER A 273 -33.81 10.15 -11.71
N PHE A 274 -32.74 9.70 -12.39
CA PHE A 274 -32.15 10.42 -13.52
C PHE A 274 -33.08 10.46 -14.73
N HIS A 275 -33.79 9.38 -15.03
CA HIS A 275 -34.76 9.35 -16.12
C HIS A 275 -35.93 10.32 -15.87
N LYS A 276 -36.33 10.47 -14.60
CA LYS A 276 -37.42 11.35 -14.15
C LYS A 276 -36.91 12.72 -13.66
N TRP A 277 -35.70 13.14 -14.04
CA TRP A 277 -35.08 14.36 -13.52
C TRP A 277 -35.90 15.63 -13.77
N ASN A 278 -36.65 15.70 -14.86
CA ASN A 278 -37.49 16.87 -15.20
C ASN A 278 -38.89 16.85 -14.55
N LEU A 279 -39.26 15.80 -13.81
CA LEU A 279 -40.53 15.73 -13.10
C LEU A 279 -40.43 16.41 -11.73
N GLU A 280 -41.52 17.06 -11.33
CA GLU A 280 -41.68 17.61 -9.98
C GLU A 280 -42.18 16.53 -9.03
N VAL A 281 -41.65 16.55 -7.80
CA VAL A 281 -42.09 15.62 -6.74
C VAL A 281 -43.36 16.19 -6.12
N PRO A 282 -44.45 15.40 -6.00
CA PRO A 282 -45.68 15.86 -5.38
C PRO A 282 -45.46 16.26 -3.92
N LEU A 283 -46.21 17.26 -3.46
CA LEU A 283 -46.18 17.75 -2.07
C LEU A 283 -46.75 16.74 -1.06
N ASP A 284 -47.66 15.87 -1.52
CA ASP A 284 -48.26 14.82 -0.72
C ASP A 284 -47.52 13.50 -0.93
N SER A 285 -46.87 13.00 0.12
CA SER A 285 -46.07 11.76 0.08
C SER A 285 -46.93 10.51 -0.14
N SER A 286 -48.25 10.59 0.09
CA SER A 286 -49.18 9.49 -0.21
C SER A 286 -49.38 9.24 -1.71
N LEU A 287 -48.96 10.18 -2.58
CA LEU A 287 -49.02 10.05 -4.03
C LEU A 287 -47.79 9.33 -4.62
N LEU A 288 -46.79 9.01 -3.80
CA LEU A 288 -45.62 8.23 -4.23
C LEU A 288 -45.97 6.74 -4.34
N TYR A 289 -45.31 6.06 -5.28
CA TYR A 289 -45.58 4.65 -5.55
C TYR A 289 -45.08 3.74 -4.42
N GLU A 290 -46.00 3.00 -3.80
CA GLU A 290 -45.71 1.94 -2.82
C GLU A 290 -46.75 0.82 -2.99
N THR A 291 -46.38 -0.43 -2.67
CA THR A 291 -47.31 -1.57 -2.80
C THR A 291 -48.45 -1.47 -1.78
N GLN A 292 -49.64 -2.00 -2.07
CA GLN A 292 -50.79 -1.93 -1.15
C GLN A 292 -50.75 -2.97 0.00
N ASP A 293 -49.92 -4.02 -0.12
CA ASP A 293 -49.84 -5.09 0.87
C ASP A 293 -49.19 -4.64 2.19
N LYS A 294 -49.49 -5.32 3.32
CA LYS A 294 -48.79 -5.08 4.60
C LYS A 294 -47.31 -5.42 4.55
N HIS A 295 -46.88 -6.23 3.58
CA HIS A 295 -45.50 -6.64 3.37
C HIS A 295 -44.80 -5.73 2.34
N SER A 296 -43.50 -5.51 2.53
CA SER A 296 -42.67 -4.77 1.56
C SER A 296 -42.62 -5.50 0.21
N ALA A 297 -42.39 -4.75 -0.88
CA ALA A 297 -42.04 -5.33 -2.18
C ALA A 297 -40.72 -6.14 -2.13
N ILE A 298 -39.93 -5.95 -1.07
CA ILE A 298 -38.70 -6.68 -0.78
C ILE A 298 -39.01 -7.81 0.20
N GLU A 299 -38.80 -9.05 -0.23
CA GLU A 299 -38.96 -10.22 0.64
C GLU A 299 -38.07 -10.11 1.89
N GLY A 300 -38.66 -10.28 3.08
CA GLY A 300 -37.94 -10.25 4.36
C GLY A 300 -37.58 -8.85 4.89
N SER A 301 -38.11 -7.78 4.28
CA SER A 301 -37.89 -6.39 4.76
C SER A 301 -39.19 -5.74 5.23
N ARG A 302 -39.11 -4.89 6.26
CA ARG A 302 -40.21 -4.00 6.65
C ARG A 302 -40.32 -2.82 5.68
N LYS A 303 -41.53 -2.27 5.55
CA LYS A 303 -41.73 -1.00 4.83
C LYS A 303 -41.04 0.14 5.57
N LEU A 304 -40.36 1.00 4.81
CA LEU A 304 -39.71 2.19 5.32
C LEU A 304 -40.63 3.40 5.09
N GLU A 305 -40.74 4.26 6.10
CA GLU A 305 -41.51 5.51 5.99
C GLU A 305 -40.76 6.54 5.15
N HIS A 306 -41.51 7.33 4.36
CA HIS A 306 -40.95 8.39 3.52
C HIS A 306 -40.30 9.49 4.38
N SER A 307 -39.16 9.99 3.91
CA SER A 307 -38.44 11.09 4.53
C SER A 307 -38.29 12.28 3.59
N ASP A 308 -38.44 13.50 4.12
CA ASP A 308 -38.39 14.75 3.35
C ASP A 308 -36.99 15.16 2.85
N GLU A 309 -35.94 14.44 3.22
CA GLU A 309 -34.56 14.73 2.83
C GLU A 309 -34.21 14.04 1.49
N LEU A 310 -33.28 14.63 0.72
CA LEU A 310 -32.85 14.10 -0.59
C LEU A 310 -34.01 13.90 -1.58
N LYS A 311 -34.93 14.88 -1.66
CA LYS A 311 -36.12 14.86 -2.55
C LYS A 311 -35.82 14.59 -4.03
N CYS A 312 -34.58 14.80 -4.48
CA CYS A 312 -34.19 14.45 -5.84
C CYS A 312 -34.31 12.94 -6.14
N LEU A 313 -34.14 12.08 -5.13
CA LEU A 313 -34.27 10.63 -5.25
C LEU A 313 -35.73 10.16 -5.21
N ASP A 314 -36.62 10.95 -4.61
CA ASP A 314 -38.07 10.66 -4.59
C ASP A 314 -38.68 10.65 -5.99
N LYS A 315 -38.01 11.29 -6.96
CA LYS A 315 -38.38 11.27 -8.37
C LYS A 315 -38.47 9.85 -8.95
N ALA A 316 -37.72 8.88 -8.40
CA ALA A 316 -37.83 7.48 -8.83
C ALA A 316 -39.19 6.85 -8.48
N ALA A 317 -39.85 7.32 -7.41
CA ALA A 317 -41.15 6.84 -6.95
C ALA A 317 -42.34 7.67 -7.46
N VAL A 318 -42.08 8.70 -8.29
CA VAL A 318 -43.14 9.51 -8.92
C VAL A 318 -43.74 8.76 -10.09
N LEU A 319 -45.08 8.67 -10.11
CA LEU A 319 -45.84 8.12 -11.23
C LEU A 319 -45.86 9.11 -12.40
N SER A 320 -45.34 8.70 -13.57
CA SER A 320 -45.43 9.51 -14.80
C SER A 320 -46.76 9.29 -15.52
N GLU A 321 -47.20 10.28 -16.31
CA GLU A 321 -48.44 10.16 -17.09
C GLU A 321 -48.45 8.97 -18.06
N ALA A 322 -47.29 8.56 -18.55
CA ALA A 322 -47.16 7.41 -19.45
C ALA A 322 -47.42 6.09 -18.71
N GLU A 323 -46.96 5.97 -17.46
CA GLU A 323 -47.14 4.77 -16.62
C GLU A 323 -48.58 4.66 -16.09
N MET A 324 -49.21 5.79 -15.74
CA MET A 324 -50.65 5.82 -15.42
C MET A 324 -51.53 5.38 -16.61
N LYS A 325 -51.09 5.62 -17.85
CA LYS A 325 -51.83 5.26 -19.07
C LYS A 325 -51.59 3.82 -19.53
N SER A 326 -50.45 3.22 -19.20
CA SER A 326 -50.08 1.89 -19.66
C SER A 326 -50.40 0.77 -18.66
N GLU A 327 -50.73 1.08 -17.40
CA GLU A 327 -50.89 0.13 -16.28
C GLU A 327 -49.68 -0.83 -16.08
N ASP A 328 -48.55 -0.52 -16.70
CA ASP A 328 -47.35 -1.36 -16.70
C ASP A 328 -46.40 -0.93 -15.57
N PHE A 329 -46.69 -1.39 -14.36
CA PHE A 329 -45.92 -1.11 -13.15
C PHE A 329 -44.75 -2.09 -12.94
N HIS A 330 -44.45 -2.95 -13.92
CA HIS A 330 -43.52 -4.05 -13.74
C HIS A 330 -42.05 -3.71 -13.98
N ASN A 331 -41.70 -2.56 -14.56
CA ASN A 331 -40.31 -2.21 -14.90
C ASN A 331 -39.58 -1.48 -13.75
N PRO A 332 -38.70 -2.15 -12.98
CA PRO A 332 -38.08 -1.58 -11.78
C PRO A 332 -37.01 -0.52 -12.10
N TRP A 333 -36.60 -0.40 -13.37
CA TRP A 333 -35.62 0.60 -13.82
C TRP A 333 -36.25 1.94 -14.21
N ARG A 334 -37.58 2.02 -14.27
CA ARG A 334 -38.32 3.28 -14.55
C ARG A 334 -39.15 3.75 -13.36
N LEU A 335 -39.69 2.82 -12.57
CA LEU A 335 -40.48 3.09 -11.38
C LEU A 335 -39.99 2.25 -10.21
N CYS A 336 -39.67 2.90 -9.09
CA CYS A 336 -39.20 2.25 -7.86
C CYS A 336 -40.20 2.52 -6.72
N THR A 337 -40.23 1.64 -5.71
CA THR A 337 -41.08 1.88 -4.51
C THR A 337 -40.43 2.89 -3.57
N VAL A 338 -41.23 3.56 -2.74
CA VAL A 338 -40.74 4.46 -1.67
C VAL A 338 -39.72 3.73 -0.78
N THR A 339 -40.01 2.48 -0.41
CA THR A 339 -39.09 1.65 0.38
C THR A 339 -37.71 1.51 -0.28
N GLN A 340 -37.63 1.27 -1.60
CA GLN A 340 -36.34 1.20 -2.31
C GLN A 340 -35.59 2.54 -2.32
N VAL A 341 -36.31 3.65 -2.46
CA VAL A 341 -35.73 5.00 -2.42
C VAL A 341 -35.16 5.29 -1.03
N GLU A 342 -35.90 4.97 0.02
CA GLU A 342 -35.47 5.18 1.41
C GLU A 342 -34.27 4.32 1.80
N GLU A 343 -34.17 3.08 1.29
CA GLU A 343 -32.96 2.26 1.47
C GLU A 343 -31.69 2.97 0.96
N LEU A 344 -31.77 3.61 -0.21
CA LEU A 344 -30.64 4.37 -0.78
C LEU A 344 -30.36 5.64 0.02
N LYS A 345 -31.39 6.38 0.43
CA LYS A 345 -31.25 7.60 1.24
C LYS A 345 -30.54 7.30 2.56
N ILE A 346 -30.93 6.24 3.26
CA ILE A 346 -30.30 5.81 4.52
C ILE A 346 -28.80 5.57 4.31
N LEU A 347 -28.42 4.83 3.27
CA LEU A 347 -27.01 4.56 3.01
C LEU A 347 -26.20 5.83 2.70
N ILE A 348 -26.79 6.79 1.96
CA ILE A 348 -26.17 8.10 1.71
C ILE A 348 -25.98 8.88 3.02
N ARG A 349 -26.96 8.84 3.95
CA ARG A 349 -26.85 9.47 5.27
C ARG A 349 -25.78 8.84 6.15
N MET A 350 -25.54 7.55 6.02
CA MET A 350 -24.51 6.82 6.78
C MET A 350 -23.09 7.11 6.27
N PHE A 351 -22.92 7.50 5.01
CA PHE A 351 -21.60 7.67 4.37
C PHE A 351 -20.68 8.72 5.02
N PRO A 352 -21.15 9.91 5.45
CA PRO A 352 -20.29 10.85 6.18
C PRO A 352 -19.77 10.27 7.50
N ILE A 353 -20.61 9.56 8.25
CA ILE A 353 -20.24 8.92 9.52
C ILE A 353 -19.25 7.79 9.26
N TRP A 354 -19.49 6.99 8.22
CA TRP A 354 -18.56 5.98 7.71
C TRP A 354 -17.16 6.55 7.45
N ALA A 355 -17.07 7.70 6.76
CA ALA A 355 -15.81 8.34 6.42
C ALA A 355 -15.00 8.75 7.67
N THR A 356 -15.67 9.17 8.74
CA THR A 356 -14.97 9.50 10.01
C THR A 356 -14.32 8.26 10.66
N GLY A 357 -14.88 7.06 10.47
CA GLY A 357 -14.30 5.80 10.96
C GLY A 357 -12.96 5.42 10.30
N ILE A 358 -12.68 5.95 9.09
CA ILE A 358 -11.41 5.75 8.39
C ILE A 358 -10.25 6.38 9.17
N VAL A 359 -10.47 7.56 9.76
CA VAL A 359 -9.45 8.27 10.54
C VAL A 359 -9.10 7.49 11.81
N PHE A 360 -10.10 6.98 12.52
CA PHE A 360 -9.88 6.11 13.68
C PHE A 360 -9.09 4.86 13.31
N SER A 361 -9.46 4.21 12.20
CA SER A 361 -8.76 3.03 11.70
C SER A 361 -7.28 3.32 11.37
N ALA A 362 -6.96 4.52 10.87
CA ALA A 362 -5.58 4.94 10.61
C ALA A 362 -4.77 5.16 11.90
N VAL A 363 -5.41 5.64 12.98
CA VAL A 363 -4.81 5.75 14.32
C VAL A 363 -4.57 4.35 14.90
N TYR A 364 -5.56 3.47 14.81
CA TYR A 364 -5.46 2.08 15.27
C TYR A 364 -4.32 1.33 14.55
N ALA A 365 -4.12 1.57 13.25
CA ALA A 365 -3.04 0.98 12.46
C ALA A 365 -1.61 1.34 12.96
N GLN A 366 -1.44 2.43 13.73
CA GLN A 366 -0.14 2.77 14.33
C GLN A 366 0.30 1.75 15.39
N MET A 367 -0.67 1.07 16.02
CA MET A 367 -0.42 0.10 17.07
C MET A 367 0.40 -1.10 16.60
N SER A 368 0.16 -1.58 15.38
CA SER A 368 0.85 -2.74 14.80
C SER A 368 2.17 -2.36 14.08
N THR A 369 2.46 -1.07 13.94
CA THR A 369 3.60 -0.57 13.17
C THR A 369 4.50 0.32 14.03
N MET A 370 4.18 1.61 14.14
CA MET A 370 5.01 2.61 14.81
C MET A 370 5.22 2.34 16.30
N PHE A 371 4.22 1.78 17.00
CA PHE A 371 4.38 1.45 18.41
C PHE A 371 5.35 0.28 18.62
N VAL A 372 5.35 -0.69 17.69
CA VAL A 372 6.28 -1.82 17.72
C VAL A 372 7.71 -1.35 17.44
N GLU A 373 7.90 -0.52 16.40
CA GLU A 373 9.21 0.09 16.06
C GLU A 373 9.75 0.95 17.22
N GLN A 374 8.88 1.71 17.89
CA GLN A 374 9.24 2.45 19.09
C GLN A 374 9.71 1.50 20.22
N GLY A 375 9.00 0.39 20.44
CA GLY A 375 9.34 -0.61 21.45
C GLY A 375 10.63 -1.38 21.16
N MET A 376 11.00 -1.55 19.89
CA MET A 376 12.27 -2.16 19.48
C MET A 376 13.50 -1.32 19.90
N LEU A 377 13.33 -0.02 20.14
CA LEU A 377 14.37 0.91 20.57
C LEU A 377 14.33 1.22 22.08
N MET A 378 13.60 0.40 22.85
CA MET A 378 13.44 0.51 24.30
C MET A 378 13.99 -0.75 24.99
N ASP A 379 14.17 -0.69 26.30
CA ASP A 379 14.60 -1.85 27.09
C ASP A 379 13.45 -2.86 27.25
N THR A 380 13.63 -4.04 26.65
CA THR A 380 12.67 -5.15 26.62
C THR A 380 12.91 -6.20 27.70
N THR A 381 13.93 -6.00 28.55
CA THR A 381 14.34 -6.98 29.56
C THR A 381 13.58 -6.79 30.88
N ILE A 382 13.11 -7.90 31.46
CA ILE A 382 12.58 -7.97 32.82
C ILE A 382 13.32 -9.09 33.53
N GLY A 383 14.38 -8.73 34.26
CA GLY A 383 15.25 -9.71 34.88
C GLY A 383 15.88 -10.63 33.81
N SER A 384 15.50 -11.91 33.79
CA SER A 384 15.99 -12.91 32.83
C SER A 384 15.10 -13.10 31.60
N PHE A 385 13.91 -12.49 31.55
CA PHE A 385 12.94 -12.68 30.47
C PHE A 385 12.91 -11.48 29.53
N THR A 386 12.97 -11.73 28.22
CA THR A 386 12.86 -10.71 27.17
C THR A 386 11.46 -10.72 26.58
N ILE A 387 10.71 -9.63 26.74
CA ILE A 387 9.37 -9.51 26.14
C ILE A 387 9.51 -9.08 24.68
N PRO A 388 8.91 -9.80 23.72
CA PRO A 388 8.83 -9.32 22.34
C PRO A 388 8.02 -8.01 22.26
N PRO A 389 8.53 -6.94 21.61
CA PRO A 389 7.80 -5.67 21.50
C PRO A 389 6.38 -5.79 20.93
N ALA A 390 6.16 -6.71 19.98
CA ALA A 390 4.85 -6.97 19.39
C ALA A 390 3.82 -7.51 20.42
N SER A 391 4.27 -8.20 21.47
CA SER A 391 3.41 -8.74 22.53
C SER A 391 2.80 -7.65 23.43
N LEU A 392 3.25 -6.38 23.32
CA LEU A 392 2.58 -5.27 23.99
C LEU A 392 1.14 -5.06 23.53
N SER A 393 0.79 -5.50 22.32
CA SER A 393 -0.60 -5.53 21.85
C SER A 393 -1.53 -6.31 22.79
N SER A 394 -1.03 -7.22 23.62
CA SER A 394 -1.85 -7.87 24.66
C SER A 394 -2.41 -6.90 25.71
N PHE A 395 -1.75 -5.76 25.97
CA PHE A 395 -2.28 -4.73 26.89
C PHE A 395 -3.49 -4.00 26.33
N ASP A 396 -3.57 -3.86 25.01
CA ASP A 396 -4.76 -3.35 24.33
C ASP A 396 -5.94 -4.31 24.55
N VAL A 397 -5.75 -5.61 24.29
CA VAL A 397 -6.77 -6.65 24.53
C VAL A 397 -7.21 -6.70 26.00
N VAL A 398 -6.27 -6.60 26.94
CA VAL A 398 -6.59 -6.51 28.38
C VAL A 398 -7.40 -5.25 28.68
N SER A 399 -7.06 -4.12 28.08
CA SER A 399 -7.82 -2.88 28.21
C SER A 399 -9.26 -3.05 27.72
N VAL A 400 -9.46 -3.67 26.56
CA VAL A 400 -10.79 -3.97 26.01
C VAL A 400 -11.59 -4.87 26.98
N ILE A 401 -10.97 -5.96 27.46
CA ILE A 401 -11.59 -6.88 28.43
C ILE A 401 -12.01 -6.17 29.72
N CYS A 402 -11.24 -5.19 30.18
CA CYS A 402 -11.58 -4.38 31.36
C CYS A 402 -12.67 -3.34 31.06
N TRP A 403 -12.58 -2.64 29.92
CA TRP A 403 -13.47 -1.53 29.59
C TRP A 403 -14.88 -1.96 29.21
N VAL A 404 -15.06 -3.13 28.58
CA VAL A 404 -16.41 -3.62 28.21
C VAL A 404 -17.32 -3.78 29.45
N PRO A 405 -16.92 -4.51 30.52
CA PRO A 405 -17.72 -4.58 31.76
C PRO A 405 -17.88 -3.22 32.45
N ILE A 406 -16.85 -2.38 32.44
CA ILE A 406 -16.92 -1.03 33.04
C ILE A 406 -17.97 -0.19 32.31
N TYR A 407 -17.98 -0.23 30.98
CA TYR A 407 -18.95 0.46 30.16
C TYR A 407 -20.37 0.03 30.52
N ASP A 408 -20.64 -1.27 30.51
CA ASP A 408 -21.98 -1.82 30.77
C ASP A 408 -22.47 -1.63 32.21
N ARG A 409 -21.59 -1.83 33.19
CA ARG A 409 -21.98 -1.88 34.62
C ARG A 409 -21.88 -0.54 35.32
N ILE A 410 -21.01 0.35 34.85
CA ILE A 410 -20.73 1.63 35.50
C ILE A 410 -21.18 2.77 34.60
N VAL A 411 -20.68 2.84 33.37
CA VAL A 411 -20.89 4.00 32.50
C VAL A 411 -22.33 4.09 32.03
N VAL A 412 -22.93 3.00 31.51
CA VAL A 412 -24.30 2.99 31.00
C VAL A 412 -25.34 3.33 32.09
N PRO A 413 -25.31 2.75 33.32
CA PRO A 413 -26.26 3.10 34.37
C PRO A 413 -26.13 4.55 34.84
N ILE A 414 -24.91 5.09 34.89
CA ILE A 414 -24.67 6.50 35.22
C ILE A 414 -25.23 7.39 34.11
N ALA A 415 -24.87 7.12 32.86
CA ALA A 415 -25.37 7.87 31.70
C ALA A 415 -26.89 7.85 31.64
N ARG A 416 -27.53 6.69 31.86
CA ARG A 416 -28.99 6.53 31.89
C ARG A 416 -29.66 7.41 32.95
N LYS A 417 -29.04 7.61 34.12
CA LYS A 417 -29.56 8.54 35.14
C LYS A 417 -29.60 9.99 34.66
N PHE A 418 -28.67 10.40 33.80
CA PHE A 418 -28.57 11.77 33.32
C PHE A 418 -29.32 12.00 32.00
N THR A 419 -29.27 11.03 31.07
CA THR A 419 -29.83 11.18 29.72
C THR A 419 -31.27 10.69 29.60
N GLY A 420 -31.73 9.85 30.53
CA GLY A 420 -33.05 9.21 30.46
C GLY A 420 -33.21 8.18 29.33
N LYS A 421 -32.17 7.95 28.51
CA LYS A 421 -32.19 6.97 27.41
C LYS A 421 -31.87 5.57 27.93
N GLU A 422 -32.55 4.54 27.42
CA GLU A 422 -32.36 3.15 27.87
C GLU A 422 -30.91 2.65 27.75
N ARG A 423 -30.18 3.10 26.73
CA ARG A 423 -28.78 2.74 26.48
C ARG A 423 -27.74 3.71 27.05
N GLY A 424 -28.17 4.75 27.76
CA GLY A 424 -27.27 5.78 28.30
C GLY A 424 -26.79 6.79 27.24
N PHE A 425 -26.01 6.37 26.25
CA PHE A 425 -25.53 7.21 25.14
C PHE A 425 -26.23 6.88 23.82
N SER A 426 -26.24 7.82 22.86
CA SER A 426 -26.48 7.47 21.46
C SER A 426 -25.23 6.88 20.81
N ASP A 427 -25.40 6.11 19.75
CA ASP A 427 -24.28 5.42 19.08
C ASP A 427 -23.26 6.44 18.54
N LEU A 428 -23.72 7.56 17.98
CA LEU A 428 -22.88 8.68 17.56
C LEU A 428 -22.11 9.34 18.71
N GLN A 429 -22.74 9.49 19.89
CA GLN A 429 -22.05 10.02 21.08
C GLN A 429 -20.97 9.07 21.56
N ARG A 430 -21.27 7.76 21.56
CA ARG A 430 -20.31 6.70 21.90
C ARG A 430 -19.11 6.72 20.96
N MET A 431 -19.34 6.78 19.65
CA MET A 431 -18.29 6.90 18.64
C MET A 431 -17.45 8.18 18.81
N GLY A 432 -18.09 9.31 19.08
CA GLY A 432 -17.39 10.59 19.32
C GLY A 432 -16.47 10.57 20.54
N ILE A 433 -16.88 9.92 21.63
CA ILE A 433 -16.03 9.72 22.82
C ILE A 433 -14.80 8.89 22.46
N GLY A 434 -14.97 7.81 21.69
CA GLY A 434 -13.86 6.97 21.26
C GLY A 434 -12.85 7.72 20.37
N LEU A 435 -13.32 8.50 19.40
CA LEU A 435 -12.48 9.39 18.60
C LEU A 435 -11.68 10.36 19.47
N PHE A 436 -12.28 10.96 20.49
CA PHE A 436 -11.59 11.83 21.44
C PHE A 436 -10.51 11.09 22.25
N ILE A 437 -10.79 9.89 22.76
CA ILE A 437 -9.82 9.08 23.50
C ILE A 437 -8.63 8.69 22.59
N SER A 438 -8.87 8.45 21.30
CA SER A 438 -7.79 8.14 20.34
C SER A 438 -6.78 9.29 20.19
N VAL A 439 -7.24 10.56 20.29
CA VAL A 439 -6.35 11.74 20.32
C VAL A 439 -5.47 11.73 21.58
N LEU A 440 -6.04 11.36 22.73
CA LEU A 440 -5.27 11.22 23.97
C LEU A 440 -4.22 10.11 23.87
N SER A 441 -4.56 8.99 23.20
CA SER A 441 -3.60 7.91 22.94
C SER A 441 -2.42 8.37 22.08
N MET A 442 -2.69 9.03 20.95
CA MET A 442 -1.62 9.57 20.09
C MET A 442 -0.79 10.64 20.79
N THR A 443 -1.41 11.43 21.69
CA THR A 443 -0.69 12.40 22.52
C THR A 443 0.23 11.69 23.52
N ALA A 444 -0.24 10.63 24.18
CA ALA A 444 0.59 9.82 25.07
C ALA A 444 1.79 9.21 24.33
N ALA A 445 1.56 8.66 23.13
CA ALA A 445 2.62 8.10 22.30
C ALA A 445 3.66 9.14 21.89
N ALA A 446 3.21 10.34 21.51
CA ALA A 446 4.11 11.46 21.20
C ALA A 446 4.94 11.89 22.42
N LEU A 447 4.35 11.93 23.62
CA LEU A 447 5.06 12.27 24.85
C LEU A 447 6.12 11.24 25.23
N VAL A 448 5.79 9.95 25.10
CA VAL A 448 6.74 8.84 25.32
C VAL A 448 7.90 8.95 24.34
N GLU A 449 7.63 9.22 23.06
CA GLU A 449 8.67 9.37 22.05
C GLU A 449 9.56 10.60 22.30
N ILE A 450 8.98 11.73 22.70
CA ILE A 450 9.74 12.93 23.09
C ILE A 450 10.70 12.60 24.25
N LYS A 451 10.24 11.86 25.26
CA LYS A 451 11.07 11.45 26.39
C LYS A 451 12.18 10.48 25.97
N ARG A 452 11.87 9.48 25.15
CA ARG A 452 12.85 8.53 24.61
C ARG A 452 13.93 9.26 23.81
N LEU A 453 13.54 10.19 22.93
CA LEU A 453 14.46 10.99 22.12
C LEU A 453 15.30 11.97 22.95
N GLN A 454 14.75 12.55 24.01
CA GLN A 454 15.51 13.40 24.95
C GLN A 454 16.62 12.58 25.62
N LEU A 455 16.28 11.41 26.15
CA LEU A 455 17.24 10.53 26.82
C LEU A 455 18.30 10.00 25.86
N ALA A 456 17.92 9.65 24.63
CA ALA A 456 18.86 9.26 23.58
C ALA A 456 19.88 10.37 23.26
N LYS A 457 19.44 11.63 23.23
CA LYS A 457 20.33 12.79 23.01
C LYS A 457 21.25 13.06 24.20
N GLU A 458 20.74 12.96 25.42
CA GLU A 458 21.52 13.15 26.65
C GLU A 458 22.63 12.11 26.81
N LEU A 459 22.34 10.85 26.44
CA LEU A 459 23.29 9.74 26.50
C LEU A 459 24.22 9.64 25.28
N GLY A 460 24.08 10.54 24.29
CA GLY A 460 24.87 10.50 23.06
C GLY A 460 24.52 9.34 22.11
N LEU A 461 23.43 8.63 22.36
CA LEU A 461 22.94 7.50 21.56
C LEU A 461 22.11 7.94 20.33
N ALA A 462 22.05 9.25 20.06
CA ALA A 462 21.31 9.80 18.94
C ALA A 462 21.96 9.43 17.60
N GLY A 463 21.45 8.37 16.96
CA GLY A 463 21.96 7.85 15.68
C GLY A 463 22.53 6.42 15.77
N GLU A 464 22.64 5.86 16.97
CA GLU A 464 23.05 4.47 17.17
C GLU A 464 21.82 3.55 17.24
N ALA A 465 21.92 2.34 16.65
CA ALA A 465 20.86 1.33 16.68
C ALA A 465 20.85 0.55 18.01
N VAL A 466 20.95 1.27 19.12
CA VAL A 466 21.02 0.71 20.48
C VAL A 466 19.77 1.10 21.24
N ALA A 467 19.22 0.15 22.01
CA ALA A 467 18.06 0.39 22.86
C ALA A 467 18.39 1.47 23.90
N VAL A 468 17.53 2.49 23.98
CA VAL A 468 17.61 3.51 25.03
C VAL A 468 17.24 2.82 26.35
N PRO A 469 17.91 3.12 27.49
CA PRO A 469 17.58 2.55 28.80
C PRO A 469 16.29 3.14 29.38
N LEU A 470 15.21 3.01 28.61
CA LEU A 470 13.84 3.36 28.95
C LEU A 470 13.02 2.08 28.85
N SER A 471 12.41 1.66 29.95
CA SER A 471 11.62 0.43 29.97
C SER A 471 10.48 0.48 28.96
N ILE A 472 10.29 -0.61 28.23
CA ILE A 472 9.19 -0.80 27.28
C ILE A 472 7.80 -0.53 27.89
N PHE A 473 7.65 -0.66 29.21
CA PHE A 473 6.39 -0.41 29.93
C PHE A 473 5.91 1.04 29.89
N TRP A 474 6.75 2.01 29.52
CA TRP A 474 6.31 3.37 29.25
C TRP A 474 5.29 3.47 28.11
N GLN A 475 5.17 2.42 27.27
CA GLN A 475 4.16 2.33 26.22
C GLN A 475 2.80 1.80 26.71
N ILE A 476 2.66 1.31 27.96
CA ILE A 476 1.36 0.80 28.46
C ILE A 476 0.23 1.84 28.30
N PRO A 477 0.40 3.13 28.64
CA PRO A 477 -0.69 4.11 28.55
C PRO A 477 -1.25 4.28 27.14
N GLN A 478 -0.40 4.32 26.10
CA GLN A 478 -0.87 4.44 24.71
C GLN A 478 -1.66 3.19 24.29
N TYR A 479 -1.19 1.97 24.60
CA TYR A 479 -1.92 0.74 24.29
C TYR A 479 -3.25 0.64 25.04
N MET A 480 -3.29 0.98 26.33
CA MET A 480 -4.53 0.96 27.10
C MET A 480 -5.55 1.99 26.61
N LEU A 481 -5.09 3.19 26.22
CA LEU A 481 -5.96 4.23 25.66
C LEU A 481 -6.47 3.88 24.26
N VAL A 482 -5.66 3.21 23.42
CA VAL A 482 -6.15 2.64 22.15
C VAL A 482 -7.27 1.65 22.42
N GLY A 483 -7.07 0.66 23.30
CA GLY A 483 -8.10 -0.33 23.61
C GLY A 483 -9.37 0.28 24.21
N ALA A 484 -9.24 1.31 25.05
CA ALA A 484 -10.38 2.08 25.52
C ALA A 484 -11.12 2.74 24.34
N SER A 485 -10.39 3.44 23.45
CA SER A 485 -10.98 4.11 22.29
C SER A 485 -11.66 3.15 21.30
N GLU A 486 -11.17 1.92 21.18
CA GLU A 486 -11.76 0.85 20.39
C GLU A 486 -13.14 0.43 20.92
N VAL A 487 -13.28 0.24 22.25
CA VAL A 487 -14.56 -0.14 22.88
C VAL A 487 -15.66 0.90 22.61
N PHE A 488 -15.29 2.18 22.53
CA PHE A 488 -16.23 3.25 22.24
C PHE A 488 -16.46 3.42 20.72
N THR A 489 -15.41 3.32 19.89
CA THR A 489 -15.52 3.59 18.44
C THR A 489 -15.97 2.37 17.66
N PHE A 490 -15.25 1.24 17.70
CA PHE A 490 -15.56 0.08 16.86
C PHE A 490 -16.86 -0.60 17.26
N ILE A 491 -17.13 -0.74 18.56
CA ILE A 491 -18.42 -1.31 19.01
C ILE A 491 -19.57 -0.39 18.64
N GLY A 492 -19.43 0.92 18.91
CA GLY A 492 -20.44 1.91 18.53
C GLY A 492 -20.66 1.97 17.02
N GLN A 493 -19.60 1.82 16.22
CA GLN A 493 -19.68 1.74 14.77
C GLN A 493 -20.43 0.48 14.33
N MET A 494 -20.09 -0.71 14.84
CA MET A 494 -20.80 -1.94 14.49
C MET A 494 -22.30 -1.88 14.86
N GLU A 495 -22.63 -1.37 16.05
CA GLU A 495 -24.01 -1.16 16.49
C GLU A 495 -24.75 -0.17 15.59
N PHE A 496 -24.16 1.00 15.33
CA PHE A 496 -24.73 2.02 14.45
C PHE A 496 -24.99 1.48 13.04
N PHE A 497 -23.99 0.83 12.43
CA PHE A 497 -24.14 0.28 11.09
C PHE A 497 -25.20 -0.82 11.06
N TYR A 498 -25.31 -1.66 12.09
CA TYR A 498 -26.31 -2.70 12.10
C TYR A 498 -27.74 -2.15 12.30
N GLU A 499 -27.94 -1.19 13.20
CA GLU A 499 -29.28 -0.69 13.55
C GLU A 499 -29.87 0.28 12.55
N GLU A 500 -29.03 1.13 11.95
CA GLU A 500 -29.47 2.05 10.91
C GLU A 500 -29.58 1.38 9.54
N SER A 501 -29.06 0.16 9.39
CA SER A 501 -29.16 -0.57 8.12
C SER A 501 -30.58 -1.02 7.80
N PRO A 502 -31.01 -0.89 6.54
CA PRO A 502 -32.20 -1.57 6.06
C PRO A 502 -32.06 -3.10 6.17
N ASP A 503 -33.15 -3.79 6.52
CA ASP A 503 -33.16 -5.22 6.84
C ASP A 503 -32.53 -6.11 5.75
N ALA A 504 -32.78 -5.76 4.49
CA ALA A 504 -32.33 -6.49 3.32
C ALA A 504 -30.86 -6.24 2.92
N MET A 505 -30.16 -5.31 3.58
CA MET A 505 -28.75 -4.99 3.29
C MET A 505 -27.86 -4.87 4.55
N ARG A 506 -28.29 -5.47 5.66
CA ARG A 506 -27.55 -5.45 6.94
C ARG A 506 -26.13 -6.04 6.81
N SER A 507 -25.95 -7.10 6.01
CA SER A 507 -24.62 -7.71 5.84
C SER A 507 -23.72 -6.79 5.03
N LEU A 508 -24.24 -6.17 3.96
CA LEU A 508 -23.50 -5.22 3.12
C LEU A 508 -23.03 -4.00 3.92
N CYS A 509 -23.90 -3.43 4.75
CA CYS A 509 -23.54 -2.28 5.58
C CYS A 509 -22.56 -2.66 6.71
N SER A 510 -22.66 -3.86 7.26
CA SER A 510 -21.65 -4.42 8.17
C SER A 510 -20.30 -4.64 7.47
N ALA A 511 -20.29 -5.01 6.18
CA ALA A 511 -19.06 -5.07 5.40
C ALA A 511 -18.47 -3.68 5.10
N LEU A 512 -19.32 -2.65 4.92
CA LEU A 512 -18.85 -1.26 4.80
C LEU A 512 -18.13 -0.81 6.07
N SER A 513 -18.60 -1.17 7.26
CA SER A 513 -17.88 -0.82 8.50
C SER A 513 -16.48 -1.44 8.53
N LEU A 514 -16.33 -2.72 8.14
CA LEU A 514 -15.02 -3.40 8.03
C LEU A 514 -14.11 -2.79 6.95
N LEU A 515 -14.69 -2.25 5.87
CA LEU A 515 -13.94 -1.57 4.82
C LEU A 515 -13.21 -0.32 5.35
N THR A 516 -13.71 0.33 6.41
CA THR A 516 -13.01 1.47 7.04
C THR A 516 -11.63 1.10 7.54
N THR A 517 -11.43 -0.14 8.01
CA THR A 517 -10.12 -0.64 8.45
C THR A 517 -9.12 -0.73 7.29
N SER A 518 -9.56 -1.20 6.12
CA SER A 518 -8.71 -1.28 4.92
C SER A 518 -8.30 0.12 4.44
N LEU A 519 -9.27 1.03 4.32
CA LEU A 519 -9.00 2.42 3.93
C LEU A 519 -8.16 3.17 4.96
N GLY A 520 -8.34 2.88 6.26
CA GLY A 520 -7.53 3.44 7.33
C GLY A 520 -6.06 3.04 7.23
N ASN A 521 -5.76 1.78 6.89
CA ASN A 521 -4.40 1.32 6.64
C ASN A 521 -3.75 2.04 5.44
N TYR A 522 -4.51 2.26 4.36
CA TYR A 522 -4.03 3.03 3.21
C TYR A 522 -3.81 4.51 3.56
N LEU A 523 -4.72 5.11 4.32
CA LEU A 523 -4.58 6.48 4.81
C LEU A 523 -3.34 6.62 5.71
N SER A 524 -3.10 5.68 6.62
CA SER A 524 -1.88 5.62 7.44
C SER A 524 -0.61 5.59 6.58
N SER A 525 -0.58 4.71 5.58
CA SER A 525 0.56 4.61 4.65
C SER A 525 0.78 5.91 3.85
N PHE A 526 -0.30 6.56 3.43
CA PHE A 526 -0.26 7.86 2.76
C PHE A 526 0.30 8.96 3.67
N ILE A 527 -0.15 9.04 4.93
CA ILE A 527 0.34 10.01 5.92
C ILE A 527 1.84 9.83 6.14
N LEU A 528 2.32 8.60 6.33
CA LEU A 528 3.74 8.31 6.52
C LEU A 528 4.58 8.71 5.30
N THR A 529 4.09 8.44 4.10
CA THR A 529 4.77 8.82 2.85
C THR A 529 4.85 10.35 2.70
N MET A 530 3.77 11.05 3.01
CA MET A 530 3.72 12.52 3.01
C MET A 530 4.67 13.14 4.04
N LEU A 531 4.77 12.57 5.24
CA LEU A 531 5.69 13.06 6.26
C LEU A 531 7.15 12.80 5.87
N ALA A 532 7.45 11.63 5.31
CA ALA A 532 8.79 11.30 4.84
C ALA A 532 9.27 12.29 3.76
N SER A 533 8.40 12.66 2.81
CA SER A 533 8.72 13.66 1.77
C SER A 533 8.76 15.10 2.31
N ALA A 534 7.91 15.46 3.26
CA ALA A 534 7.92 16.79 3.88
C ALA A 534 9.19 17.04 4.72
N PHE A 535 9.62 16.05 5.51
CA PHE A 535 10.79 16.19 6.38
C PHE A 535 12.13 16.06 5.64
N SER A 536 12.22 15.27 4.56
CA SER A 536 13.39 15.30 3.68
C SER A 536 13.60 16.70 3.06
N THR A 537 12.50 17.40 2.77
CA THR A 537 12.51 18.78 2.26
C THR A 537 12.86 19.82 3.35
N CYS A 538 12.47 19.62 4.61
CA CYS A 538 12.73 20.58 5.70
C CYS A 538 14.17 20.47 6.26
N TRP A 539 14.77 19.28 6.25
CA TRP A 539 16.16 19.07 6.67
C TRP A 539 17.17 19.78 5.75
N SER A 540 16.88 19.83 4.44
CA SER A 540 17.70 20.58 3.47
C SER A 540 17.65 22.10 3.71
N MET A 541 16.53 22.61 4.23
CA MET A 541 16.35 24.04 4.52
C MET A 541 17.01 24.48 5.84
N PHE A 542 17.09 23.60 6.85
CA PHE A 542 17.75 23.90 8.13
C PHE A 542 19.27 23.69 8.12
N SER A 543 19.79 22.75 7.33
CA SER A 543 21.24 22.51 7.20
C SER A 543 21.99 23.73 6.62
N VAL A 544 21.33 24.55 5.80
CA VAL A 544 21.91 25.78 5.21
C VAL A 544 22.05 26.93 6.23
N ARG A 545 21.34 26.92 7.37
CA ARG A 545 21.36 28.02 8.35
C ARG A 545 22.15 27.76 9.64
N GLY A 546 22.63 26.53 9.87
CA GLY A 546 23.26 26.13 11.14
C GLY A 546 24.78 26.38 11.27
N ASN A 547 25.50 26.65 10.18
CA ASN A 547 26.98 26.53 10.19
C ASN A 547 27.76 27.84 10.35
N THR A 548 27.24 28.83 11.07
CA THR A 548 28.01 30.03 11.47
C THR A 548 27.86 30.33 12.96
N ARG A 549 28.65 29.61 13.78
CA ARG A 549 29.31 30.05 15.04
C ARG A 549 29.40 28.88 16.01
N ARG A 550 30.60 28.30 16.15
CA ARG A 550 31.31 28.14 17.44
C ARG A 550 32.68 27.49 17.19
N ARG A 551 33.69 28.03 17.87
CA ARG A 551 35.11 27.59 17.86
C ARG A 551 35.28 26.22 18.55
N PRO A 552 36.32 25.45 18.23
CA PRO A 552 36.57 24.14 18.84
C PRO A 552 37.40 24.26 20.13
N PRO A 553 37.35 23.27 21.03
CA PRO A 553 38.50 22.94 21.84
C PRO A 553 38.97 21.48 21.70
N LYS A 554 40.27 21.37 21.41
CA LYS A 554 41.31 20.44 21.89
C LYS A 554 41.01 18.95 22.15
N VAL A 555 41.78 18.11 21.44
CA VAL A 555 42.11 16.70 21.68
C VAL A 555 43.29 16.60 22.69
N PRO A 556 43.32 15.61 23.60
CA PRO A 556 44.24 14.44 23.49
C PRO A 556 43.55 13.13 23.99
N GLY A 557 43.88 11.88 23.63
CA GLY A 557 44.95 11.22 22.88
C GLY A 557 44.57 9.73 22.66
N ARG A 558 45.43 9.01 21.93
CA ARG A 558 45.33 7.61 21.42
C ARG A 558 45.27 6.56 22.55
N ASP A 559 44.70 5.35 22.39
CA ASP A 559 45.17 4.20 21.58
C ASP A 559 44.02 3.18 21.27
N GLY A 560 44.15 2.40 20.18
CA GLY A 560 43.12 1.53 19.55
C GLY A 560 42.79 0.19 20.26
N PRO A 561 42.15 -0.83 19.61
CA PRO A 561 41.80 -0.98 18.19
C PRO A 561 40.28 -1.02 17.92
N VAL A 562 39.83 -0.41 16.83
CA VAL A 562 38.43 -0.51 16.37
C VAL A 562 38.32 -1.72 15.44
N ALA A 563 37.77 -2.81 15.98
CA ALA A 563 37.24 -3.93 15.21
C ALA A 563 35.70 -3.86 15.22
N GLY A 564 35.10 -4.13 14.07
CA GLY A 564 33.66 -4.42 13.96
C GLY A 564 32.83 -3.31 13.30
N CYS A 565 33.06 -3.05 12.01
CA CYS A 565 32.10 -2.34 11.19
C CYS A 565 30.86 -3.24 11.01
N GLY A 566 29.87 -3.06 11.89
CA GLY A 566 28.54 -3.63 11.74
C GLY A 566 27.93 -3.09 10.45
N LYS A 567 27.65 -4.01 9.51
CA LYS A 567 27.08 -3.77 8.19
C LYS A 567 25.78 -2.98 8.29
N GLY A 568 25.86 -1.68 8.05
CA GLY A 568 24.72 -0.80 7.84
C GLY A 568 24.12 -1.08 6.46
N LYS A 569 22.89 -1.61 6.47
CA LYS A 569 21.84 -1.48 5.44
C LYS A 569 22.34 -1.18 4.02
N GLU A 570 22.68 -2.22 3.26
CA GLU A 570 22.61 -2.17 1.81
C GLU A 570 21.12 -2.05 1.41
N ILE A 571 20.72 -0.88 0.95
CA ILE A 571 19.49 -0.74 0.16
C ILE A 571 19.85 -1.33 -1.21
N SER A 572 19.63 -2.64 -1.38
CA SER A 572 19.71 -3.26 -2.69
C SER A 572 18.53 -2.76 -3.53
N CYS A 573 18.73 -1.68 -4.28
CA CYS A 573 17.93 -1.43 -5.47
C CYS A 573 18.21 -2.57 -6.47
N PHE A 574 17.41 -3.64 -6.42
CA PHE A 574 17.33 -4.59 -7.52
C PHE A 574 16.64 -3.89 -8.69
N LEU A 575 17.41 -3.23 -9.55
CA LEU A 575 16.99 -3.00 -10.92
C LEU A 575 17.12 -4.35 -11.65
N VAL A 576 16.01 -5.03 -11.88
CA VAL A 576 15.99 -6.19 -12.79
C VAL A 576 16.16 -5.65 -14.21
N LEU A 577 17.40 -5.52 -14.66
CA LEU A 577 17.72 -5.45 -16.08
C LEU A 577 17.44 -6.83 -16.66
N LYS A 578 16.24 -7.01 -17.24
CA LYS A 578 15.97 -8.15 -18.10
C LYS A 578 16.81 -7.94 -19.35
N ILE A 579 18.00 -8.53 -19.38
CA ILE A 579 18.80 -8.69 -20.60
C ILE A 579 17.91 -9.47 -21.56
N ILE A 580 17.37 -8.81 -22.58
CA ILE A 580 16.61 -9.48 -23.64
C ILE A 580 17.65 -10.18 -24.52
N ILE A 581 18.03 -11.39 -24.12
CA ILE A 581 18.70 -12.34 -25.00
C ILE A 581 17.59 -12.90 -25.91
N PRO A 582 17.64 -12.68 -27.24
CA PRO A 582 16.68 -13.30 -28.14
C PRO A 582 16.77 -14.84 -28.00
N PRO A 583 15.64 -15.56 -28.08
CA PRO A 583 15.63 -17.01 -27.93
C PRO A 583 16.50 -17.66 -29.01
N SER A 584 17.23 -18.71 -28.59
CA SER A 584 18.21 -19.46 -29.36
C SER A 584 17.74 -19.78 -30.79
N GLY A 585 18.39 -19.19 -31.79
CA GLY A 585 18.06 -19.51 -33.19
C GLY A 585 18.65 -18.65 -34.31
N SER A 586 19.45 -17.59 -34.05
CA SER A 586 20.17 -16.88 -35.12
C SER A 586 21.48 -16.27 -34.64
N PRO A 587 22.57 -16.31 -35.43
CA PRO A 587 23.84 -15.69 -35.07
C PRO A 587 23.76 -14.19 -35.40
N LYS A 588 23.09 -13.40 -34.57
CA LYS A 588 23.09 -11.93 -34.68
C LYS A 588 23.15 -11.31 -33.28
N THR A 589 24.33 -10.75 -32.97
CA THR A 589 24.64 -9.67 -32.00
C THR A 589 23.69 -9.52 -30.81
N ALA A 590 24.13 -9.95 -29.62
CA ALA A 590 23.51 -9.59 -28.36
C ALA A 590 23.85 -8.11 -28.03
N SER A 591 22.97 -7.20 -28.43
CA SER A 591 23.19 -5.77 -28.23
C SER A 591 22.49 -5.30 -26.95
N VAL A 592 23.25 -5.08 -25.88
CA VAL A 592 22.76 -4.55 -24.60
C VAL A 592 22.80 -3.02 -24.65
N TRP A 593 21.63 -2.39 -24.75
CA TRP A 593 21.47 -0.93 -24.78
C TRP A 593 20.85 -0.42 -23.49
N ALA A 594 21.64 0.25 -22.64
CA ALA A 594 21.08 1.02 -21.53
C ALA A 594 22.01 2.15 -21.09
N HIS A 595 21.62 3.39 -21.35
CA HIS A 595 21.94 4.49 -20.45
C HIS A 595 20.75 4.61 -19.50
N THR A 596 20.93 4.31 -18.21
CA THR A 596 19.81 4.33 -17.24
C THR A 596 20.19 5.11 -15.98
N VAL A 597 19.38 6.16 -15.76
CA VAL A 597 18.95 6.85 -14.54
C VAL A 597 20.02 7.27 -13.53
N ALA A 598 20.28 8.58 -13.50
CA ALA A 598 20.60 9.29 -12.27
C ALA A 598 19.33 10.01 -11.80
N THR A 599 18.83 9.66 -10.61
CA THR A 599 18.02 10.59 -9.81
C THR A 599 18.99 11.57 -9.15
N THR A 600 18.81 12.86 -9.41
CA THR A 600 19.48 13.91 -8.63
C THR A 600 18.62 14.23 -7.41
N GLU A 601 18.79 13.48 -6.32
CA GLU A 601 18.51 13.99 -4.98
C GLU A 601 19.81 14.07 -4.17
N PRO A 602 19.90 14.95 -3.14
CA PRO A 602 21.14 15.21 -2.44
C PRO A 602 21.52 14.12 -1.42
N PHE A 603 20.64 13.16 -1.14
CA PHE A 603 20.84 12.14 -0.10
C PHE A 603 20.16 10.81 -0.45
N GLY A 604 20.81 9.96 -1.23
CA GLY A 604 20.31 8.60 -1.49
C GLY A 604 21.18 7.86 -2.50
N VAL A 605 21.53 6.62 -2.20
CA VAL A 605 22.48 5.79 -2.97
C VAL A 605 22.04 5.66 -4.43
N ALA A 606 22.70 6.38 -5.34
CA ALA A 606 22.54 6.21 -6.77
C ALA A 606 23.49 5.11 -7.25
N MET A 607 22.96 3.92 -7.57
CA MET A 607 23.70 2.95 -8.36
C MET A 607 23.75 3.46 -9.80
N LEU A 608 24.86 4.07 -10.18
CA LEU A 608 25.04 4.66 -11.50
C LEU A 608 25.60 3.60 -12.47
N ILE A 609 24.70 2.80 -13.05
CA ILE A 609 25.07 1.83 -14.08
C ILE A 609 25.18 2.56 -15.42
N ILE A 610 26.37 3.09 -15.75
CA ILE A 610 26.67 3.48 -17.13
C ILE A 610 27.20 2.27 -17.87
N ILE A 611 26.34 1.65 -18.68
CA ILE A 611 26.72 0.61 -19.63
C ILE A 611 27.31 1.31 -20.83
N ASN A 612 28.58 1.05 -21.14
CA ASN A 612 29.12 1.35 -22.45
C ASN A 612 29.60 0.02 -23.04
N ASN A 613 29.02 -0.37 -24.18
CA ASN A 613 29.53 -1.45 -24.99
C ASN A 613 29.98 -0.82 -26.31
N VAL A 614 31.29 -0.83 -26.57
CA VAL A 614 31.83 -0.46 -27.87
C VAL A 614 31.68 -1.68 -28.79
N GLY A 615 30.49 -1.86 -29.37
CA GLY A 615 30.24 -2.91 -30.36
C GLY A 615 30.19 -4.33 -29.79
N ASP A 616 31.08 -5.21 -30.25
CA ASP A 616 31.13 -6.64 -29.91
C ASP A 616 31.78 -6.92 -28.52
N SER A 617 31.89 -5.91 -27.64
CA SER A 617 32.52 -6.10 -26.34
C SER A 617 31.72 -7.04 -25.45
N MET A 618 32.43 -7.93 -24.77
CA MET A 618 31.86 -8.87 -23.79
C MET A 618 31.99 -8.36 -22.36
N LEU A 619 32.48 -7.13 -22.19
CA LEU A 619 32.73 -6.49 -20.90
C LEU A 619 31.68 -5.43 -20.61
N LEU A 620 31.33 -5.33 -19.32
CA LEU A 620 30.45 -4.30 -18.79
C LEU A 620 31.12 -3.66 -17.58
N ILE A 621 31.15 -2.34 -17.51
CA ILE A 621 31.61 -1.59 -16.34
C ILE A 621 30.43 -0.85 -15.70
N THR A 622 30.36 -0.83 -14.38
CA THR A 622 29.27 -0.19 -13.62
C THR A 622 29.83 0.61 -12.47
N ALA A 623 29.42 1.87 -12.30
CA ALA A 623 29.77 2.67 -11.14
C ALA A 623 28.67 2.61 -10.07
N SER A 624 29.05 2.82 -8.82
CA SER A 624 28.13 2.81 -7.70
C SER A 624 28.48 3.91 -6.70
N ALA A 625 27.45 4.43 -6.04
CA ALA A 625 27.61 5.41 -4.97
C ALA A 625 28.26 4.80 -3.70
N ASP A 626 28.38 3.47 -3.61
CA ASP A 626 29.10 2.75 -2.56
C ASP A 626 30.64 2.87 -2.64
N GLN A 627 31.14 3.79 -3.47
CA GLN A 627 32.57 4.02 -3.71
C GLN A 627 33.25 2.87 -4.47
N SER A 628 32.48 2.02 -5.14
CA SER A 628 33.00 0.94 -5.99
C SER A 628 32.62 1.12 -7.46
N VAL A 629 33.50 0.62 -8.33
CA VAL A 629 33.23 0.40 -9.75
C VAL A 629 33.52 -1.05 -10.06
N LYS A 630 32.56 -1.73 -10.70
CA LYS A 630 32.63 -3.16 -10.95
C LYS A 630 32.74 -3.44 -12.43
N LEU A 631 33.58 -4.42 -12.77
CA LEU A 631 33.73 -4.97 -14.10
C LEU A 631 33.03 -6.32 -14.16
N TRP A 632 32.30 -6.60 -15.24
CA TRP A 632 31.42 -7.74 -15.41
C TRP A 632 31.62 -8.37 -16.79
N ASN A 633 31.35 -9.66 -16.88
CA ASN A 633 31.21 -10.37 -18.14
C ASN A 633 29.73 -10.39 -18.55
N VAL A 634 29.42 -9.89 -19.74
CA VAL A 634 28.04 -9.75 -20.24
C VAL A 634 27.41 -11.12 -20.53
N GLN A 635 28.18 -12.09 -21.00
CA GLN A 635 27.66 -13.41 -21.37
C GLN A 635 27.33 -14.28 -20.16
N THR A 636 28.17 -14.23 -19.13
CA THR A 636 27.99 -15.05 -17.92
C THR A 636 27.26 -14.34 -16.80
N GLY A 637 27.20 -13.00 -16.84
CA GLY A 637 26.73 -12.17 -15.73
C GLY A 637 27.67 -12.18 -14.51
N ALA A 638 28.85 -12.78 -14.62
CA ALA A 638 29.80 -12.88 -13.52
C ALA A 638 30.54 -11.54 -13.30
N GLN A 639 30.72 -11.17 -12.05
CA GLN A 639 31.60 -10.07 -11.66
C GLN A 639 33.05 -10.49 -11.87
N LEU A 640 33.80 -9.73 -12.68
CA LEU A 640 35.21 -9.98 -12.98
C LEU A 640 36.14 -9.29 -11.96
N TYR A 641 35.87 -8.02 -11.65
CA TYR A 641 36.73 -7.23 -10.77
C TYR A 641 35.97 -6.09 -10.09
N THR A 642 36.50 -5.59 -8.96
CA THR A 642 35.97 -4.41 -8.25
C THR A 642 37.08 -3.40 -7.99
N PHE A 643 36.99 -2.24 -8.64
CA PHE A 643 37.78 -1.06 -8.32
C PHE A 643 37.17 -0.37 -7.10
N SER A 644 37.97 -0.15 -6.06
CA SER A 644 37.54 0.58 -4.85
C SER A 644 38.13 1.98 -4.87
N PHE A 645 37.31 2.96 -4.51
CA PHE A 645 37.69 4.37 -4.41
C PHE A 645 37.39 4.90 -2.99
N ASN A 646 37.98 6.04 -2.64
CA ASN A 646 37.68 6.75 -1.39
C ASN A 646 36.50 7.73 -1.52
N SER A 647 35.91 7.79 -2.72
CA SER A 647 34.83 8.68 -3.11
C SER A 647 33.83 7.94 -4.00
N PRO A 648 32.54 8.31 -3.97
CA PRO A 648 31.52 7.74 -4.86
C PRO A 648 31.91 7.91 -6.33
N ALA A 649 31.70 6.86 -7.14
CA ALA A 649 31.92 6.92 -8.58
C ALA A 649 30.65 7.39 -9.30
N ARG A 650 30.78 8.33 -10.24
CA ARG A 650 29.64 9.02 -10.88
C ARG A 650 29.55 8.91 -12.39
N SER A 651 30.60 8.56 -13.11
CA SER A 651 30.47 8.22 -14.53
C SER A 651 31.60 7.30 -14.98
N VAL A 652 31.31 6.44 -15.95
CA VAL A 652 32.28 5.50 -16.53
C VAL A 652 32.20 5.49 -18.04
N ASP A 653 33.33 5.28 -18.71
CA ASP A 653 33.42 5.21 -20.18
C ASP A 653 34.58 4.33 -20.62
N PHE A 654 34.35 3.39 -21.55
CA PHE A 654 35.43 2.63 -22.16
C PHE A 654 36.10 3.40 -23.29
N SER A 655 37.42 3.25 -23.38
CA SER A 655 38.19 3.66 -24.55
C SER A 655 37.83 2.77 -25.74
N VAL A 656 38.07 3.25 -26.96
CA VAL A 656 37.94 2.41 -28.16
C VAL A 656 38.86 1.20 -28.03
N GLY A 657 38.28 -0.01 -28.08
CA GLY A 657 38.99 -1.29 -27.91
C GLY A 657 39.10 -1.78 -26.47
N ASP A 658 38.37 -1.19 -25.53
CA ASP A 658 38.13 -1.65 -24.14
C ASP A 658 39.36 -1.83 -23.23
N LYS A 659 40.54 -1.37 -23.66
CA LYS A 659 41.79 -1.48 -22.89
C LYS A 659 41.92 -0.47 -21.76
N LEU A 660 41.24 0.67 -21.85
CA LEU A 660 41.23 1.69 -20.82
C LEU A 660 39.78 2.06 -20.48
N ALA A 661 39.57 2.49 -19.24
CA ALA A 661 38.30 3.06 -18.80
C ALA A 661 38.55 4.38 -18.08
N VAL A 662 37.69 5.37 -18.34
CA VAL A 662 37.63 6.62 -17.60
C VAL A 662 36.54 6.48 -16.53
N ILE A 663 36.85 6.89 -15.31
CA ILE A 663 35.96 6.81 -14.14
C ILE A 663 35.99 8.16 -13.42
N THR A 664 34.85 8.82 -13.26
CA THR A 664 34.76 10.06 -12.47
C THR A 664 34.36 9.76 -11.04
N THR A 665 34.95 10.50 -10.10
CA THR A 665 34.67 10.40 -8.67
C THR A 665 34.18 11.75 -8.14
N ASP A 666 33.16 11.69 -7.28
CA ASP A 666 32.55 12.87 -6.68
C ASP A 666 33.39 13.44 -5.54
N PRO A 667 33.24 14.75 -5.23
CA PRO A 667 33.85 15.32 -4.03
C PRO A 667 33.18 14.73 -2.78
N PHE A 668 33.97 14.15 -1.88
CA PHE A 668 33.47 13.43 -0.71
C PHE A 668 34.45 13.54 0.47
N MET A 669 33.96 13.94 1.65
CA MET A 669 34.75 13.96 2.90
C MET A 669 36.13 14.66 2.79
N GLY A 670 36.21 15.77 2.07
CA GLY A 670 37.45 16.55 1.88
C GLY A 670 38.33 16.10 0.70
N VAL A 671 37.98 15.00 0.02
CA VAL A 671 38.57 14.59 -1.26
C VAL A 671 37.90 15.37 -2.39
N THR A 672 38.68 15.99 -3.26
CA THR A 672 38.19 16.70 -4.45
C THR A 672 37.76 15.71 -5.53
N SER A 673 36.86 16.13 -6.41
CA SER A 673 36.50 15.37 -7.60
C SER A 673 37.72 15.08 -8.48
N ALA A 674 37.77 13.86 -9.01
CA ALA A 674 38.86 13.44 -9.89
C ALA A 674 38.36 12.55 -11.03
N ILE A 675 39.07 12.61 -12.16
CA ILE A 675 38.90 11.70 -13.29
C ILE A 675 40.04 10.67 -13.20
N ASN A 676 39.69 9.40 -13.08
CA ASN A 676 40.62 8.29 -12.95
C ASN A 676 40.61 7.46 -14.24
N VAL A 677 41.77 7.29 -14.86
CA VAL A 677 41.96 6.39 -15.99
C VAL A 677 42.47 5.05 -15.46
N LYS A 678 41.72 3.98 -15.70
CA LYS A 678 42.08 2.60 -15.33
C LYS A 678 42.48 1.83 -16.59
N SER A 679 43.52 1.00 -16.47
CA SER A 679 43.80 -0.03 -17.46
C SER A 679 42.87 -1.21 -17.23
N ILE A 680 42.36 -1.80 -18.30
CA ILE A 680 41.53 -3.00 -18.29
C ILE A 680 42.38 -4.13 -18.87
N ALA A 681 42.61 -5.16 -18.06
CA ALA A 681 43.41 -6.31 -18.47
C ALA A 681 42.53 -7.32 -19.23
N ASP A 682 43.12 -7.98 -20.24
CA ASP A 682 42.45 -9.05 -20.98
C ASP A 682 42.18 -10.27 -20.07
N ASP A 683 43.08 -10.52 -19.12
CA ASP A 683 42.91 -11.53 -18.07
C ASP A 683 42.51 -10.84 -16.73
N PRO A 684 41.33 -11.15 -16.17
CA PRO A 684 40.89 -10.63 -14.87
C PRO A 684 41.90 -10.88 -13.73
N SER A 685 42.71 -11.95 -13.81
CA SER A 685 43.70 -12.26 -12.78
C SER A 685 44.84 -11.24 -12.70
N GLN A 686 45.09 -10.52 -13.81
CA GLN A 686 46.14 -9.50 -13.94
C GLN A 686 45.62 -8.07 -13.76
N GLN A 687 44.35 -7.91 -13.40
CA GLN A 687 43.70 -6.61 -13.27
C GLN A 687 44.28 -5.82 -12.09
N SER A 688 44.90 -4.67 -12.38
CA SER A 688 45.40 -3.73 -11.36
C SER A 688 44.29 -2.80 -10.87
N GLY A 689 44.32 -2.49 -9.57
CA GLY A 689 43.46 -1.50 -8.94
C GLY A 689 43.98 -0.07 -9.03
N GLU A 690 45.24 0.14 -9.45
CA GLU A 690 45.85 1.48 -9.52
C GLU A 690 45.35 2.28 -10.73
N SER A 691 45.33 3.60 -10.60
CA SER A 691 45.00 4.50 -11.72
C SER A 691 46.25 4.74 -12.55
N VAL A 692 46.14 4.56 -13.87
CA VAL A 692 47.20 4.93 -14.82
C VAL A 692 47.41 6.44 -14.79
N LEU A 693 46.32 7.19 -14.69
CA LEU A 693 46.30 8.63 -14.62
C LEU A 693 45.16 9.09 -13.71
N THR A 694 45.43 10.08 -12.87
CA THR A 694 44.41 10.75 -12.06
C THR A 694 44.47 12.25 -12.34
N ILE A 695 43.41 12.78 -12.93
CA ILE A 695 43.27 14.19 -13.28
C ILE A 695 42.46 14.88 -12.19
N THR A 696 43.05 15.92 -11.61
CA THR A 696 42.43 16.79 -10.61
C THR A 696 42.41 18.21 -11.16
N GLY A 697 41.40 19.02 -10.80
CA GLY A 697 41.23 20.37 -11.36
C GLY A 697 39.78 20.80 -11.57
N PRO A 698 38.87 19.93 -12.06
CA PRO A 698 37.44 20.26 -12.12
C PRO A 698 36.91 20.62 -10.73
N THR A 699 36.08 21.65 -10.67
CA THR A 699 35.45 22.10 -9.42
C THR A 699 34.03 21.58 -9.33
N GLY A 700 33.62 21.07 -8.15
CA GLY A 700 32.29 20.48 -7.98
C GLY A 700 32.17 19.07 -8.56
N ARG A 701 30.95 18.60 -8.84
CA ARG A 701 30.72 17.24 -9.35
C ARG A 701 31.01 17.12 -10.84
N ILE A 702 31.67 16.04 -11.25
CA ILE A 702 31.90 15.71 -12.66
C ILE A 702 30.80 14.73 -13.11
N ASN A 703 29.74 15.28 -13.69
CA ASN A 703 28.56 14.51 -14.10
C ASN A 703 28.85 13.53 -15.23
N ARG A 704 29.74 13.90 -16.17
CA ARG A 704 30.16 12.99 -17.24
C ARG A 704 31.61 13.25 -17.67
N ALA A 705 32.35 12.18 -17.89
CA ALA A 705 33.55 12.18 -18.71
C ALA A 705 33.44 11.11 -19.81
N VAL A 706 33.95 11.42 -21.00
CA VAL A 706 33.98 10.51 -22.15
C VAL A 706 35.33 10.55 -22.83
N TRP A 707 35.67 9.48 -23.55
CA TRP A 707 36.81 9.48 -24.45
C TRP A 707 36.54 10.31 -25.71
N GLY A 708 37.49 11.16 -26.06
CA GLY A 708 37.53 11.87 -27.33
C GLY A 708 38.03 10.97 -28.47
N SER A 709 38.41 11.57 -29.58
CA SER A 709 38.84 10.84 -30.78
C SER A 709 40.15 10.07 -30.53
N LEU A 710 40.22 8.83 -31.01
CA LEU A 710 41.41 7.97 -30.98
C LEU A 710 42.03 7.74 -29.58
N ASN A 711 41.24 7.81 -28.50
CA ASN A 711 41.69 7.67 -27.11
C ASN A 711 42.79 8.66 -26.66
N LYS A 712 43.03 9.75 -27.41
CA LYS A 712 44.07 10.75 -27.11
C LYS A 712 43.61 11.86 -26.17
N THR A 713 42.31 12.03 -26.04
CA THR A 713 41.72 13.11 -25.26
C THR A 713 40.58 12.59 -24.41
N ILE A 714 40.31 13.28 -23.30
CA ILE A 714 39.16 13.03 -22.42
C ILE A 714 38.37 14.33 -22.34
N ILE A 715 37.06 14.25 -22.55
CA ILE A 715 36.15 15.40 -22.47
C ILE A 715 35.37 15.25 -21.17
N SER A 716 35.37 16.30 -20.34
CA SER A 716 34.66 16.30 -19.06
C SER A 716 33.69 17.47 -18.97
N ALA A 717 32.52 17.23 -18.37
CA ALA A 717 31.54 18.26 -18.07
C ALA A 717 30.86 17.98 -16.71
N GLY A 718 30.47 19.03 -16.01
CA GLY A 718 29.96 18.90 -14.64
C GLY A 718 29.20 20.10 -14.11
N GLU A 719 29.20 20.20 -12.79
CA GLU A 719 28.44 21.18 -12.00
C GLU A 719 28.97 22.61 -12.13
N ASP A 720 30.26 22.75 -12.44
CA ASP A 720 30.88 24.05 -12.72
C ASP A 720 30.50 24.65 -14.08
N SER A 721 29.63 23.99 -14.84
CA SER A 721 29.10 24.45 -16.14
C SER A 721 30.13 24.61 -17.27
N VAL A 722 31.34 24.13 -17.06
CA VAL A 722 32.45 24.25 -18.01
C VAL A 722 32.76 22.91 -18.68
N VAL A 723 33.01 22.94 -19.98
CA VAL A 723 33.51 21.78 -20.73
C VAL A 723 35.02 21.88 -20.84
N ARG A 724 35.71 20.79 -20.52
CA ARG A 724 37.18 20.71 -20.60
C ARG A 724 37.62 19.52 -21.43
N ILE A 725 38.71 19.72 -22.17
CA ILE A 725 39.41 18.68 -22.90
C ILE A 725 40.77 18.48 -22.28
N TRP A 726 41.05 17.25 -21.89
CA TRP A 726 42.29 16.82 -21.26
C TRP A 726 43.07 15.93 -22.20
N ASP A 727 44.38 15.99 -22.10
CA ASP A 727 45.28 15.01 -22.72
C ASP A 727 45.22 13.70 -21.93
N SER A 728 44.98 12.57 -22.60
CA SER A 728 44.76 11.29 -21.92
C SER A 728 46.04 10.62 -21.40
N GLU A 729 47.21 11.02 -21.89
CA GLU A 729 48.50 10.46 -21.48
C GLU A 729 49.13 11.26 -20.35
N THR A 730 49.08 12.59 -20.46
CA THR A 730 49.73 13.50 -19.51
C THR A 730 48.79 14.06 -18.45
N GLY A 731 47.47 14.00 -18.66
CA GLY A 731 46.46 14.59 -17.79
C GLY A 731 46.44 16.12 -17.78
N LYS A 732 47.16 16.77 -18.69
CA LYS A 732 47.18 18.23 -18.80
C LYS A 732 45.89 18.74 -19.44
N LEU A 733 45.41 19.88 -18.96
CA LEU A 733 44.32 20.61 -19.58
C LEU A 733 44.77 21.15 -20.94
N LEU A 734 44.09 20.75 -22.01
CA LEU A 734 44.36 21.24 -23.37
C LEU A 734 43.49 22.46 -23.69
N LYS A 735 42.20 22.38 -23.38
CA LYS A 735 41.21 23.41 -23.70
C LYS A 735 40.09 23.47 -22.67
N GLU A 736 39.53 24.65 -22.50
CA GLU A 736 38.40 24.95 -21.63
C GLU A 736 37.41 25.84 -22.38
N SER A 737 36.11 25.62 -22.19
CA SER A 737 35.08 26.42 -22.85
C SER A 737 34.94 27.80 -22.22
N ASP A 738 34.77 28.83 -23.04
CA ASP A 738 34.54 30.20 -22.54
C ASP A 738 33.24 30.30 -21.73
N PRO A 739 33.25 30.89 -20.51
CA PRO A 739 32.05 31.04 -19.68
C PRO A 739 30.92 31.85 -20.33
N GLU A 740 31.22 32.76 -21.26
CA GLU A 740 30.21 33.57 -21.94
C GLU A 740 29.45 32.80 -23.02
N VAL A 741 30.13 31.90 -23.74
CA VAL A 741 29.58 31.10 -24.85
C VAL A 741 29.05 29.75 -24.36
N GLY A 742 29.63 29.24 -23.27
CA GLY A 742 29.31 27.99 -22.59
C GLY A 742 27.93 27.95 -21.94
N HIS A 743 27.73 26.93 -21.12
CA HIS A 743 26.52 26.78 -20.34
C HIS A 743 26.54 27.70 -19.13
N LYS A 744 25.36 28.18 -18.71
CA LYS A 744 25.21 29.09 -17.55
C LYS A 744 24.84 28.38 -16.26
N LYS A 745 24.53 27.08 -16.36
CA LYS A 745 24.08 26.22 -15.27
C LYS A 745 24.75 24.84 -15.41
N PRO A 746 24.70 23.99 -14.36
CA PRO A 746 25.28 22.66 -14.37
C PRO A 746 24.95 21.86 -15.63
N ILE A 747 25.99 21.25 -16.22
CA ILE A 747 25.86 20.34 -17.36
C ILE A 747 25.52 18.97 -16.80
N THR A 748 24.37 18.42 -17.19
CA THR A 748 23.85 17.16 -16.66
C THR A 748 24.22 15.95 -17.51
N SER A 749 24.37 16.15 -18.81
CA SER A 749 24.60 15.07 -19.78
C SER A 749 25.54 15.51 -20.89
N LEU A 750 26.35 14.56 -21.36
CA LEU A 750 27.29 14.72 -22.45
C LEU A 750 27.31 13.42 -23.26
N THR A 751 27.19 13.55 -24.58
CA THR A 751 27.19 12.43 -25.52
C THR A 751 28.03 12.77 -26.75
N LYS A 752 28.73 11.78 -27.30
CA LYS A 752 29.62 11.93 -28.47
C LYS A 752 28.88 11.51 -29.74
N SER A 753 29.20 12.11 -30.88
CA SER A 753 28.74 11.61 -32.17
C SER A 753 29.39 10.26 -32.49
N ALA A 754 28.75 9.45 -33.35
CA ALA A 754 29.25 8.13 -33.72
C ALA A 754 30.67 8.20 -34.34
N ASP A 755 30.94 9.23 -35.13
CA ASP A 755 32.24 9.51 -35.74
C ASP A 755 33.27 10.16 -34.78
N GLY A 756 32.82 10.64 -33.61
CA GLY A 756 33.65 11.32 -32.62
C GLY A 756 34.13 12.72 -32.98
N SER A 757 33.63 13.29 -34.08
CA SER A 757 34.00 14.65 -34.52
C SER A 757 33.29 15.75 -33.72
N HIS A 758 32.11 15.43 -33.17
CA HIS A 758 31.27 16.35 -32.40
C HIS A 758 30.85 15.74 -31.08
N PHE A 759 30.41 16.59 -30.16
CA PHE A 759 29.72 16.14 -28.95
C PHE A 759 28.61 17.13 -28.58
N LEU A 760 27.60 16.62 -27.89
CA LEU A 760 26.40 17.35 -27.49
C LEU A 760 26.34 17.38 -25.96
N THR A 761 26.09 18.56 -25.40
CA THR A 761 25.92 18.77 -23.96
C THR A 761 24.51 19.23 -23.66
N GLY A 762 23.93 18.76 -22.56
CA GLY A 762 22.64 19.21 -22.03
C GLY A 762 22.82 19.86 -20.65
N SER A 763 22.09 20.95 -20.41
CA SER A 763 22.20 21.70 -19.16
C SER A 763 20.83 22.11 -18.59
N LEU A 764 20.85 22.38 -17.29
CA LEU A 764 19.72 22.97 -16.57
C LEU A 764 19.44 24.43 -16.98
N ASP A 765 20.26 25.04 -17.83
CA ASP A 765 20.02 26.35 -18.44
C ASP A 765 18.96 26.32 -19.56
N LYS A 766 18.34 25.16 -19.79
CA LYS A 766 17.32 24.93 -20.82
C LYS A 766 17.88 25.02 -22.24
N SER A 767 19.15 24.66 -22.39
CA SER A 767 19.76 24.53 -23.71
C SER A 767 20.55 23.24 -23.81
N ALA A 768 20.60 22.73 -25.04
CA ALA A 768 21.61 21.77 -25.45
C ALA A 768 22.55 22.43 -26.46
N LYS A 769 23.85 22.16 -26.37
CA LYS A 769 24.87 22.79 -27.21
C LYS A 769 25.69 21.73 -27.94
N LEU A 770 25.82 21.89 -29.25
CA LEU A 770 26.65 21.05 -30.10
C LEU A 770 28.02 21.69 -30.28
N TRP A 771 29.07 20.91 -30.04
CA TRP A 771 30.45 21.37 -30.01
C TRP A 771 31.31 20.56 -30.99
N ASP A 772 32.32 21.22 -31.55
CA ASP A 772 33.42 20.54 -32.25
C ASP A 772 34.41 19.97 -31.22
N THR A 773 34.65 18.66 -31.27
CA THR A 773 35.58 17.95 -30.39
C THR A 773 37.01 18.47 -30.49
N ARG A 774 37.47 18.84 -31.69
CA ARG A 774 38.87 19.24 -31.92
C ARG A 774 39.11 20.68 -31.52
N THR A 775 38.20 21.58 -31.89
CA THR A 775 38.40 23.02 -31.66
C THR A 775 37.86 23.50 -30.33
N LEU A 776 36.90 22.78 -29.73
CA LEU A 776 36.06 23.21 -28.61
C LEU A 776 35.25 24.48 -28.93
N THR A 777 34.85 24.63 -30.19
CA THR A 777 33.97 25.72 -30.62
C THR A 777 32.52 25.29 -30.60
N LEU A 778 31.65 26.22 -30.21
CA LEU A 778 30.20 26.02 -30.24
C LEU A 778 29.72 26.11 -31.69
N ILE A 779 29.02 25.08 -32.16
CA ILE A 779 28.46 25.01 -33.51
C ILE A 779 26.99 25.44 -33.50
N LYS A 780 26.18 24.84 -32.61
CA LYS A 780 24.73 25.04 -32.54
C LYS A 780 24.23 25.05 -31.10
N THR A 781 23.12 25.77 -30.87
CA THR A 781 22.42 25.81 -29.58
C THR A 781 20.95 25.48 -29.81
N TYR A 782 20.48 24.40 -29.21
CA TYR A 782 19.08 24.00 -29.21
C TYR A 782 18.44 24.53 -27.93
N ALA A 783 17.55 25.52 -28.06
CA ALA A 783 16.83 26.10 -26.94
C ALA A 783 15.57 25.28 -26.64
N THR A 784 15.35 24.96 -25.37
CA THR A 784 14.17 24.22 -24.91
C THR A 784 13.39 25.04 -23.87
N GLU A 785 12.09 24.77 -23.72
CA GLU A 785 11.29 25.46 -22.69
C GLU A 785 11.63 25.00 -21.26
N ARG A 786 12.19 23.78 -21.16
CA ARG A 786 12.47 23.06 -19.91
C ARG A 786 13.95 22.72 -19.78
N PRO A 787 14.44 22.50 -18.54
CA PRO A 787 15.78 21.98 -18.30
C PRO A 787 16.02 20.69 -19.09
N VAL A 788 17.22 20.55 -19.66
CA VAL A 788 17.63 19.35 -20.39
C VAL A 788 18.42 18.49 -19.42
N ASN A 789 17.90 17.30 -19.10
CA ASN A 789 18.54 16.38 -18.17
C ASN A 789 19.40 15.35 -18.91
N ALA A 790 18.95 14.90 -20.08
CA ALA A 790 19.62 13.91 -20.92
C ALA A 790 19.65 14.35 -22.39
N VAL A 791 20.75 14.03 -23.08
CA VAL A 791 20.91 14.27 -24.52
C VAL A 791 21.49 13.05 -25.20
N THR A 792 21.10 12.80 -26.45
CA THR A 792 21.67 11.75 -27.29
C THR A 792 21.59 12.16 -28.77
N MET A 793 22.41 11.54 -29.62
CA MET A 793 22.46 11.84 -31.06
C MET A 793 22.20 10.57 -31.85
N SER A 794 21.41 10.69 -32.93
CA SER A 794 21.19 9.56 -33.83
C SER A 794 22.49 9.21 -34.57
N PRO A 795 22.85 7.92 -34.69
CA PRO A 795 24.03 7.50 -35.45
C PRO A 795 23.76 7.41 -36.96
N LEU A 796 22.49 7.33 -37.39
CA LEU A 796 22.10 7.17 -38.79
C LEU A 796 21.64 8.47 -39.44
N LEU A 797 20.81 9.24 -38.74
CA LEU A 797 20.22 10.49 -39.25
C LEU A 797 20.87 11.67 -38.56
N ASP A 798 20.87 12.84 -39.21
CA ASP A 798 21.37 14.09 -38.62
C ASP A 798 20.35 14.70 -37.64
N HIS A 799 20.00 13.95 -36.59
CA HIS A 799 19.05 14.36 -35.56
C HIS A 799 19.64 14.25 -34.17
N VAL A 800 19.27 15.19 -33.32
CA VAL A 800 19.59 15.18 -31.89
C VAL A 800 18.32 14.99 -31.09
N VAL A 801 18.41 14.24 -30.00
CA VAL A 801 17.26 13.97 -29.11
C VAL A 801 17.56 14.51 -27.74
N LEU A 802 16.63 15.34 -27.27
CA LEU A 802 16.73 16.04 -25.99
C LEU A 802 15.60 15.54 -25.07
N GLY A 803 15.96 15.22 -23.84
CA GLY A 803 15.03 14.74 -22.81
C GLY A 803 15.23 15.52 -21.53
N GLY A 804 14.13 15.91 -20.91
CA GLY A 804 14.19 16.66 -19.65
C GLY A 804 12.82 17.03 -19.12
N GLY A 805 12.82 17.73 -18.00
CA GLY A 805 11.63 18.08 -17.26
C GLY A 805 11.98 18.79 -15.96
N GLN A 806 11.02 19.50 -15.39
CA GLN A 806 11.11 19.96 -14.01
C GLN A 806 10.49 18.89 -13.09
N ASP A 807 10.96 18.80 -11.85
CA ASP A 807 10.45 17.86 -10.86
C ASP A 807 8.93 17.81 -10.85
N ALA A 808 8.38 16.60 -10.78
CA ALA A 808 6.93 16.37 -10.78
C ALA A 808 6.21 17.11 -9.65
N SER A 809 6.92 17.47 -8.57
CA SER A 809 6.43 18.30 -7.46
C SER A 809 6.02 19.72 -7.85
N SER A 810 6.57 20.26 -8.95
CA SER A 810 6.26 21.60 -9.47
C SER A 810 5.10 21.64 -10.47
N VAL A 811 4.59 20.47 -10.89
CA VAL A 811 3.49 20.33 -11.84
C VAL A 811 2.28 19.76 -11.10
N THR A 812 1.68 20.56 -10.21
CA THR A 812 0.47 20.17 -9.50
C THR A 812 -0.81 20.32 -10.35
N THR A 813 -1.69 19.33 -10.21
CA THR A 813 -3.16 19.36 -10.41
C THR A 813 -3.71 19.67 -11.80
N THR A 814 -4.06 18.63 -12.57
CA THR A 814 -5.43 18.33 -13.07
C THR A 814 -5.39 17.20 -14.10
N ASP A 815 -6.23 16.20 -13.85
CA ASP A 815 -6.70 15.13 -14.75
C ASP A 815 -5.69 14.14 -15.34
N HIS A 816 -6.23 13.00 -15.77
CA HIS A 816 -5.62 11.89 -16.52
C HIS A 816 -4.95 12.29 -17.86
N ARG A 817 -4.44 13.52 -18.00
CA ARG A 817 -3.59 14.03 -19.08
C ARG A 817 -2.14 14.26 -18.60
N ALA A 818 -1.65 13.42 -17.69
CA ALA A 818 -0.24 13.35 -17.32
C ALA A 818 0.57 12.75 -18.49
N GLY A 819 0.98 13.59 -19.45
CA GLY A 819 1.71 13.18 -20.64
C GLY A 819 2.55 14.31 -21.25
N LYS A 820 3.13 15.17 -20.40
CA LYS A 820 3.93 16.33 -20.83
C LYS A 820 5.45 16.11 -20.78
N PHE A 821 5.95 14.91 -20.46
CA PHE A 821 7.38 14.60 -20.56
C PHE A 821 7.62 13.81 -21.84
N GLU A 822 8.27 14.46 -22.80
CA GLU A 822 8.50 13.93 -24.15
C GLU A 822 9.98 14.03 -24.52
N ALA A 823 10.45 13.04 -25.26
CA ALA A 823 11.76 13.10 -25.90
C ALA A 823 11.61 13.89 -27.21
N LYS A 824 12.26 15.04 -27.31
CA LYS A 824 12.15 15.94 -28.45
C LYS A 824 13.28 15.71 -29.45
N PHE A 825 12.91 15.57 -30.72
CA PHE A 825 13.82 15.42 -31.84
C PHE A 825 14.03 16.78 -32.50
N TYR A 826 15.30 17.14 -32.70
CA TYR A 826 15.68 18.33 -33.43
C TYR A 826 16.57 17.96 -34.60
N ASP A 827 16.45 18.70 -35.70
CA ASP A 827 17.41 18.61 -36.78
C ASP A 827 18.76 19.18 -36.32
N LYS A 828 19.82 18.39 -36.52
CA LYS A 828 21.17 18.72 -36.04
C LYS A 828 21.71 20.00 -36.68
N VAL A 829 21.35 20.30 -37.93
CA VAL A 829 21.89 21.43 -38.70
C VAL A 829 20.99 22.66 -38.61
N LEU A 830 19.68 22.45 -38.80
CA LEU A 830 18.67 23.51 -38.89
C LEU A 830 18.22 24.02 -37.51
N GLN A 831 18.34 23.21 -36.46
CA GLN A 831 17.84 23.48 -35.09
C GLN A 831 16.31 23.50 -34.98
N GLU A 832 15.59 23.01 -35.99
CA GLU A 832 14.13 22.91 -35.97
C GLU A 832 13.68 21.65 -35.24
N GLU A 833 12.57 21.76 -34.50
CA GLU A 833 11.94 20.61 -33.84
C GLU A 833 11.22 19.74 -34.88
N ILE A 834 11.67 18.50 -35.03
CA ILE A 834 11.08 17.52 -35.97
C ILE A 834 9.82 16.90 -35.35
N GLY A 835 9.85 16.64 -34.04
CA GLY A 835 8.72 16.04 -33.32
C GLY A 835 9.06 15.59 -31.90
N GLY A 836 8.03 15.18 -31.16
CA GLY A 836 8.15 14.75 -29.77
C GLY A 836 7.55 13.36 -29.54
N VAL A 837 8.30 12.50 -28.86
CA VAL A 837 7.83 11.17 -28.46
C VAL A 837 7.39 11.22 -27.00
N LYS A 838 6.07 11.14 -26.81
CA LYS A 838 5.42 11.14 -25.49
C LYS A 838 5.40 9.76 -24.86
N GLY A 839 5.15 9.71 -23.56
CA GLY A 839 4.82 8.47 -22.86
C GLY A 839 5.30 8.43 -21.41
N HIS A 840 6.29 9.24 -21.05
CA HIS A 840 6.81 9.33 -19.68
C HIS A 840 5.88 10.13 -18.76
N PHE A 841 5.71 9.64 -17.52
CA PHE A 841 4.91 10.31 -16.48
C PHE A 841 5.76 11.20 -15.55
N GLY A 842 7.08 11.14 -15.67
CA GLY A 842 8.04 11.98 -14.97
C GLY A 842 9.15 12.49 -15.91
N PRO A 843 10.03 13.39 -15.43
CA PRO A 843 11.18 13.90 -16.18
C PRO A 843 12.04 12.78 -16.79
N ILE A 844 12.48 12.98 -18.02
CA ILE A 844 13.38 12.05 -18.71
C ILE A 844 14.81 12.34 -18.25
N ASN A 845 15.41 11.41 -17.51
CA ASN A 845 16.74 11.56 -16.92
C ASN A 845 17.83 10.79 -17.68
N ALA A 846 17.45 9.92 -18.62
CA ALA A 846 18.39 9.20 -19.47
C ALA A 846 17.84 8.98 -20.89
N LEU A 847 18.74 9.07 -21.87
CA LEU A 847 18.46 8.79 -23.27
C LEU A 847 19.64 8.03 -23.88
N ALA A 848 19.35 7.05 -24.72
CA ALA A 848 20.36 6.35 -25.52
C ALA A 848 19.81 5.99 -26.89
N PHE A 849 20.60 6.19 -27.94
CA PHE A 849 20.36 5.52 -29.22
C PHE A 849 21.00 4.14 -29.22
N ASN A 850 20.35 3.21 -29.91
CA ASN A 850 21.03 2.04 -30.43
C ASN A 850 22.03 2.52 -31.51
N PRO A 851 23.31 2.11 -31.46
CA PRO A 851 24.34 2.24 -32.51
C PRO A 851 23.92 1.82 -33.91
N ASP A 852 22.98 0.88 -34.06
CA ASP A 852 22.40 0.61 -35.37
C ASP A 852 21.45 1.72 -35.87
N GLY A 853 21.09 2.66 -35.00
CA GLY A 853 20.17 3.79 -35.22
C GLY A 853 18.70 3.44 -35.40
N LYS A 854 18.30 2.17 -35.21
CA LYS A 854 16.94 1.66 -35.44
C LYS A 854 16.03 1.74 -34.23
N SER A 855 16.59 2.03 -33.07
CA SER A 855 15.81 2.24 -31.85
C SER A 855 16.48 3.26 -30.95
N PHE A 856 15.69 3.84 -30.05
CA PHE A 856 16.21 4.63 -28.95
C PHE A 856 15.49 4.26 -27.65
N SER A 857 16.18 4.42 -26.53
CA SER A 857 15.64 4.21 -25.20
C SER A 857 15.55 5.53 -24.44
N SER A 858 14.55 5.62 -23.59
CA SER A 858 14.29 6.79 -22.73
C SER A 858 13.93 6.31 -21.33
N GLY A 859 14.64 6.80 -20.32
CA GLY A 859 14.42 6.48 -18.91
C GLY A 859 13.83 7.67 -18.17
N GLY A 860 12.67 7.46 -17.53
CA GLY A 860 11.95 8.48 -16.77
C GLY A 860 12.12 8.32 -15.26
N GLU A 861 11.85 9.39 -14.53
CA GLU A 861 11.72 9.36 -13.06
C GLU A 861 10.48 8.57 -12.59
N ASP A 862 9.58 8.22 -13.50
CA ASP A 862 8.44 7.34 -13.25
C ASP A 862 8.84 5.88 -12.95
N GLY A 863 10.15 5.56 -12.98
CA GLY A 863 10.69 4.24 -12.69
C GLY A 863 10.66 3.29 -13.88
N TYR A 864 10.29 3.77 -15.07
CA TYR A 864 10.19 2.97 -16.28
C TYR A 864 11.21 3.39 -17.35
N VAL A 865 11.70 2.39 -18.10
CA VAL A 865 12.47 2.59 -19.33
C VAL A 865 11.58 2.22 -20.50
N ARG A 866 11.48 3.12 -21.47
CA ARG A 866 10.72 2.93 -22.71
C ARG A 866 11.69 2.70 -23.86
N LEU A 867 11.47 1.61 -24.59
CA LEU A 867 12.20 1.26 -25.79
C LEU A 867 11.33 1.60 -27.00
N HIS A 868 11.85 2.45 -27.87
CA HIS A 868 11.16 2.92 -29.07
C HIS A 868 11.85 2.34 -30.29
N HIS A 869 11.09 1.63 -31.12
CA HIS A 869 11.55 1.11 -32.40
C HIS A 869 11.08 2.04 -33.51
N PHE A 870 11.97 2.41 -34.41
CA PHE A 870 11.61 3.24 -35.55
C PHE A 870 11.03 2.38 -36.66
N ASP A 871 9.87 2.81 -37.16
CA ASP A 871 9.28 2.22 -38.37
C ASP A 871 10.10 2.60 -39.61
N PRO A 872 10.06 1.80 -40.69
CA PRO A 872 10.73 2.13 -41.94
C PRO A 872 10.41 3.53 -42.47
N ASP A 873 9.19 4.01 -42.23
CA ASP A 873 8.73 5.33 -42.66
C ASP A 873 9.50 6.47 -42.00
N TYR A 874 9.97 6.30 -40.77
CA TYR A 874 10.78 7.29 -40.07
C TYR A 874 12.06 7.64 -40.83
N PHE A 875 12.69 6.64 -41.47
CA PHE A 875 13.92 6.84 -42.26
C PHE A 875 13.67 7.49 -43.62
N ASN A 876 12.40 7.56 -44.04
CA ASN A 876 11.99 8.14 -45.32
C ASN A 876 11.36 9.53 -45.16
N ILE A 877 11.31 10.08 -43.95
CA ILE A 877 10.80 11.43 -43.70
C ILE A 877 11.69 12.42 -44.46
N LYS A 878 11.11 13.10 -45.45
CA LYS A 878 11.73 14.28 -46.07
C LYS A 878 11.50 15.45 -45.12
N ILE A 879 12.55 15.85 -44.42
CA ILE A 879 12.61 17.08 -43.62
C ILE A 879 12.85 18.26 -44.56
#